data_AF-A0A8S9B9K9-F1
#
_entry.id   AF-A0A8S9B9K9-F1
#
_cell.length_a   1.000
_cell.length_b   1.000
_cell.length_c   1.000
_cell.angle_alpha   90.00
_cell.angle_beta   90.00
_cell.angle_gamma   90.00
#
_symmetry.space_group_name_H-M   'P 1'
#
loop_
_entity.id
_entity.type
_entity.pdbx_description
1 polymer ?
#
loop_
_entity_poly.entity_id
_entity_poly.type
_entity_poly.pdbx_seq_one_letter_code
_entity_poly.pdbx_strand_id
1 'polypeptide(L)'
;MRLLDTSTLELQDFGSEVPPQYAILSHTWGVEEVTFDEIGTEEGKSKIGYQKIVDCCEQARFDHYEYVWIDTCCIDKKSSSELSEAINRMYSYYKDADICYAYLCDVLEDGCFPPDEFAASRWFRRGWTLQELVAPREVVFFDQEWTEIGTRASLKNELEEITTIDKLFLEHPDAVFSASVAQRMSWASKRETTREEDIAYCLLGIFNVHMPLLYGEGDKAFMRLQLELLALSNEQTIFAWTPDIGGELPTVPTLVRTNSSGEPQNKLNLLACSPAPFANCGDVRHYERILAAVYEWSSTTVFVLNYLAIVPLARCLSFTTKALSSKVEQLLGRDAGMLVDATFGNAVLVVSIIALSNGHIRIVQSTLLGSILSNILLVIKTLFEFTNLPLLTLAFNSTSASTMSSLVAVTLASIIIPATLYAILHASSPDTGTHILFLSRGAAILLLIVYMVYLYFQLKFGANFLDIERGPDSSEPEENRSHGFLDENPIHAFLALLSVTLVMTTNAIYFVESIEPVASSSHISRLFIGFILIPMVGMAADPAHAFNIAYHNRIDLAINIAIRRSVQIALFVTPFMVILGWAMNKAMTLHFQGFETVVFFLSLCEVSYLVQDGKSKHLASAICIGTYVIIALTFYVYPDDEPGTNNQGFLKDIFIPHSK
;
A
#
# COMPACT_ATOMS: atom_id res chain seq x y z
N MET A 1 -21.96 -7.33 17.10
CA MET A 1 -21.54 -8.75 17.27
C MET A 1 -22.35 -9.34 18.41
N ARG A 2 -22.75 -10.61 18.33
CA ARG A 2 -23.49 -11.30 19.40
C ARG A 2 -22.58 -12.25 20.17
N LEU A 3 -22.73 -12.27 21.49
CA LEU A 3 -21.96 -13.08 22.42
C LEU A 3 -22.90 -13.84 23.35
N LEU A 4 -22.48 -15.02 23.79
CA LEU A 4 -23.17 -15.82 24.79
C LEU A 4 -22.64 -15.47 26.18
N ASP A 5 -23.53 -15.10 27.09
CA ASP A 5 -23.20 -14.90 28.50
C ASP A 5 -22.95 -16.26 29.15
N THR A 6 -21.77 -16.43 29.75
CA THR A 6 -21.31 -17.72 30.31
C THR A 6 -22.06 -18.15 31.57
N SER A 7 -22.74 -17.23 32.26
CA SER A 7 -23.48 -17.50 33.49
C SER A 7 -24.95 -17.76 33.21
N THR A 8 -25.56 -17.01 32.31
CA THR A 8 -26.99 -17.10 31.99
C THR A 8 -27.28 -17.99 30.79
N LEU A 9 -26.29 -18.22 29.92
CA LEU A 9 -26.44 -18.86 28.60
C LEU A 9 -27.44 -18.14 27.69
N GLU A 10 -27.61 -16.83 27.90
CA GLU A 10 -28.41 -15.95 27.05
C GLU A 10 -27.51 -15.18 26.08
N LEU A 11 -28.02 -14.94 24.87
CA LEU A 11 -27.30 -14.16 23.86
C LEU A 11 -27.49 -12.66 24.09
N GLN A 12 -26.38 -11.93 24.06
CA GLN A 12 -26.34 -10.47 24.13
C GLN A 12 -25.80 -9.88 22.82
N ASP A 13 -26.45 -8.83 22.31
CA ASP A 13 -26.02 -8.13 21.09
C ASP A 13 -25.35 -6.80 21.42
N PHE A 14 -24.11 -6.67 20.95
CA PHE A 14 -23.27 -5.48 21.13
C PHE A 14 -23.25 -4.57 19.89
N GLY A 15 -23.98 -4.91 18.82
CA GLY A 15 -24.15 -4.05 17.64
C GLY A 15 -22.80 -3.62 17.03
N SER A 16 -22.59 -2.29 16.98
CA SER A 16 -21.37 -1.63 16.46
C SER A 16 -20.47 -1.05 17.57
N GLU A 17 -20.76 -1.34 18.84
CA GLU A 17 -19.88 -0.97 19.95
C GLU A 17 -18.64 -1.88 19.98
N VAL A 18 -17.56 -1.41 20.62
CA VAL A 18 -16.39 -2.24 20.87
C VAL A 18 -16.83 -3.40 21.77
N PRO A 19 -16.68 -4.67 21.33
CA PRO A 19 -17.12 -5.80 22.13
C PRO A 19 -16.34 -5.87 23.45
N PRO A 20 -16.95 -6.36 24.54
CA PRO A 20 -16.23 -6.64 25.78
C PRO A 20 -15.20 -7.75 25.56
N GLN A 21 -14.32 -8.00 26.54
CA GLN A 21 -13.43 -9.16 26.50
C GLN A 21 -14.23 -10.46 26.42
N TYR A 22 -13.82 -11.36 25.52
CA TYR A 22 -14.52 -12.61 25.27
C TYR A 22 -13.54 -13.73 24.90
N ALA A 23 -13.92 -14.95 25.25
CA ALA A 23 -13.31 -16.16 24.73
C ALA A 23 -14.04 -16.64 23.47
N ILE A 24 -13.38 -17.44 22.63
CA ILE A 24 -13.98 -17.97 21.41
C ILE A 24 -13.83 -19.49 21.32
N LEU A 25 -14.88 -20.19 20.89
CA LEU A 25 -14.85 -21.64 20.69
C LEU A 25 -14.56 -21.98 19.23
N SER A 26 -13.44 -22.66 19.00
CA SER A 26 -13.13 -23.35 17.75
C SER A 26 -13.50 -24.82 17.88
N HIS A 27 -14.39 -25.31 17.03
CA HIS A 27 -14.78 -26.72 17.05
C HIS A 27 -15.19 -27.21 15.67
N THR A 28 -15.25 -28.53 15.53
CA THR A 28 -15.82 -29.18 14.35
C THR A 28 -17.25 -29.59 14.63
N TRP A 29 -18.19 -29.27 13.73
CA TRP A 29 -19.61 -29.52 13.98
C TRP A 29 -19.89 -31.03 14.10
N GLY A 30 -20.58 -31.41 15.17
CA GLY A 30 -21.00 -32.77 15.47
C GLY A 30 -22.45 -33.04 15.05
N VAL A 31 -23.01 -34.10 15.63
CA VAL A 31 -24.43 -34.44 15.48
C VAL A 31 -25.22 -33.60 16.49
N GLU A 32 -26.36 -33.04 16.05
CA GLU A 32 -27.25 -32.22 16.89
C GLU A 32 -26.55 -31.01 17.53
N GLU A 33 -25.98 -30.13 16.71
CA GLU A 33 -25.51 -28.82 17.18
C GLU A 33 -26.68 -27.90 17.55
N VAL A 34 -26.48 -27.06 18.57
CA VAL A 34 -27.45 -26.04 18.99
C VAL A 34 -27.27 -24.81 18.11
N THR A 35 -28.35 -24.40 17.44
CA THR A 35 -28.37 -23.23 16.56
C THR A 35 -28.83 -21.97 17.29
N PHE A 36 -28.72 -20.81 16.63
CA PHE A 36 -29.18 -19.53 17.14
C PHE A 36 -30.65 -19.54 17.61
N ASP A 37 -31.55 -20.23 16.92
CA ASP A 37 -32.98 -20.25 17.29
C ASP A 37 -33.28 -21.21 18.46
N GLU A 38 -32.34 -22.10 18.77
CA GLU A 38 -32.54 -23.20 19.73
C GLU A 38 -31.87 -22.92 21.07
N ILE A 39 -30.87 -22.05 21.10
CA ILE A 39 -30.22 -21.64 22.35
C ILE A 39 -31.24 -20.96 23.27
N GLY A 40 -31.27 -21.36 24.54
CA GLY A 40 -32.28 -20.93 25.52
C GLY A 40 -33.63 -21.69 25.45
N THR A 41 -33.84 -22.57 24.48
CA THR A 41 -35.06 -23.41 24.37
C THR A 41 -34.87 -24.78 25.00
N GLU A 42 -35.98 -25.44 25.38
CA GLU A 42 -35.94 -26.83 25.88
C GLU A 42 -35.50 -27.84 24.79
N GLU A 43 -35.82 -27.55 23.52
CA GLU A 43 -35.35 -28.37 22.39
C GLU A 43 -33.82 -28.30 22.27
N GLY A 44 -33.24 -27.10 22.34
CA GLY A 44 -31.79 -26.90 22.33
C GLY A 44 -31.09 -27.64 23.47
N LYS A 45 -31.64 -27.59 24.69
CA LYS A 45 -31.10 -28.29 25.87
C LYS A 45 -31.04 -29.82 25.73
N SER A 46 -31.90 -30.40 24.89
CA SER A 46 -31.96 -31.85 24.67
C SER A 46 -30.90 -32.36 23.70
N LYS A 47 -30.23 -31.46 22.97
CA LYS A 47 -29.25 -31.80 21.94
C LYS A 47 -27.88 -32.12 22.54
N ILE A 48 -27.17 -33.04 21.90
CA ILE A 48 -25.80 -33.45 22.30
C ILE A 48 -24.85 -32.24 22.30
N GLY A 49 -24.95 -31.35 21.32
CA GLY A 49 -24.11 -30.15 21.22
C GLY A 49 -24.30 -29.14 22.35
N TYR A 50 -25.37 -29.24 23.15
CA TYR A 50 -25.63 -28.34 24.27
C TYR A 50 -24.61 -28.51 25.40
N GLN A 51 -24.22 -29.75 25.72
CA GLN A 51 -23.24 -30.02 26.78
C GLN A 51 -21.90 -29.35 26.47
N LYS A 52 -21.44 -29.44 25.22
CA LYS A 52 -20.23 -28.76 24.74
C LYS A 52 -20.28 -27.23 24.94
N ILE A 53 -21.45 -26.60 24.77
CA ILE A 53 -21.62 -25.16 25.03
C ILE A 53 -21.50 -24.88 26.52
N VAL A 54 -22.13 -25.70 27.36
CA VAL A 54 -22.07 -25.57 28.83
C VAL A 54 -20.64 -25.70 29.32
N ASP A 55 -19.92 -26.73 28.90
CA ASP A 55 -18.54 -26.98 29.28
C ASP A 55 -17.62 -25.83 28.81
N CYS A 56 -17.83 -25.32 27.60
CA CYS A 56 -17.12 -24.14 27.10
C CYS A 56 -17.36 -22.91 27.98
N CYS A 57 -18.60 -22.69 28.42
CA CYS A 57 -18.94 -21.58 29.33
C CYS A 57 -18.40 -21.81 30.75
N GLU A 58 -18.25 -23.05 31.19
CA GLU A 58 -17.58 -23.38 32.45
C GLU A 58 -16.09 -23.07 32.38
N GLN A 59 -15.41 -23.49 31.30
CA GLN A 59 -14.00 -23.18 31.07
C GLN A 59 -13.77 -21.67 30.95
N ALA A 60 -14.60 -20.96 30.19
CA ALA A 60 -14.52 -19.50 30.07
C ALA A 60 -14.66 -18.79 31.42
N ARG A 61 -15.58 -19.24 32.28
CA ARG A 61 -15.73 -18.69 33.64
C ARG A 61 -14.54 -19.00 34.53
N PHE A 62 -13.96 -20.19 34.40
CA PHE A 62 -12.73 -20.57 35.10
C PHE A 62 -11.59 -19.62 34.74
N ASP A 63 -11.47 -19.24 33.46
CA ASP A 63 -10.48 -18.29 32.94
C ASP A 63 -10.89 -16.81 33.06
N HIS A 64 -11.99 -16.53 33.79
CA HIS A 64 -12.51 -15.18 34.08
C HIS A 64 -13.12 -14.40 32.91
N TYR A 65 -13.59 -15.07 31.86
CA TYR A 65 -14.36 -14.46 30.78
C TYR A 65 -15.86 -14.53 31.05
N GLU A 66 -16.53 -13.38 30.96
CA GLU A 66 -17.99 -13.28 31.10
C GLU A 66 -18.73 -13.74 29.83
N TYR A 67 -18.08 -13.60 28.67
CA TYR A 67 -18.69 -13.82 27.36
C TYR A 67 -17.89 -14.82 26.51
N VAL A 68 -18.61 -15.62 25.73
CA VAL A 68 -18.05 -16.54 24.73
C VAL A 68 -18.70 -16.30 23.37
N TRP A 69 -17.90 -16.37 22.31
CA TRP A 69 -18.41 -16.46 20.95
C TRP A 69 -18.38 -17.90 20.43
N ILE A 70 -19.50 -18.36 19.86
CA ILE A 70 -19.63 -19.70 19.26
C ILE A 70 -20.38 -19.59 17.93
N ASP A 71 -19.77 -20.03 16.83
CA ASP A 71 -20.30 -19.90 15.47
C ASP A 71 -21.65 -20.63 15.25
N THR A 72 -21.96 -21.65 16.04
CA THR A 72 -23.20 -22.41 15.94
C THR A 72 -24.42 -21.63 16.42
N CYS A 73 -24.30 -20.89 17.53
CA CYS A 73 -25.41 -20.21 18.17
C CYS A 73 -25.31 -18.66 18.15
N CYS A 74 -24.14 -18.06 17.97
CA CYS A 74 -23.98 -16.60 17.97
C CYS A 74 -24.30 -15.95 16.61
N ILE A 75 -24.48 -16.73 15.55
CA ILE A 75 -24.79 -16.24 14.19
C ILE A 75 -26.20 -16.68 13.78
N ASP A 76 -27.05 -15.75 13.37
CA ASP A 76 -28.30 -16.11 12.67
C ASP A 76 -27.99 -16.52 11.22
N LYS A 77 -27.91 -17.84 11.01
CA LYS A 77 -27.66 -18.45 9.69
C LYS A 77 -28.86 -18.36 8.74
N LYS A 78 -30.07 -17.99 9.21
CA LYS A 78 -31.24 -17.76 8.36
C LYS A 78 -31.19 -16.36 7.71
N SER A 79 -30.52 -15.41 8.35
CA SER A 79 -30.25 -14.08 7.80
C SER A 79 -29.04 -14.12 6.85
N SER A 80 -29.29 -14.09 5.54
CA SER A 80 -28.21 -14.13 4.54
C SER A 80 -27.26 -12.94 4.62
N SER A 81 -27.76 -11.76 5.01
CA SER A 81 -26.93 -10.58 5.24
C SER A 81 -26.01 -10.77 6.44
N GLU A 82 -26.53 -11.30 7.54
CA GLU A 82 -25.72 -11.54 8.74
C GLU A 82 -24.69 -12.65 8.53
N LEU A 83 -25.09 -13.75 7.89
CA LEU A 83 -24.17 -14.83 7.54
C LEU A 83 -23.02 -14.33 6.65
N SER A 84 -23.34 -13.48 5.67
CA SER A 84 -22.34 -12.87 4.79
C SER A 84 -21.38 -11.94 5.55
N GLU A 85 -21.92 -11.12 6.46
CA GLU A 85 -21.09 -10.26 7.31
C GLU A 85 -20.20 -11.09 8.24
N ALA A 86 -20.77 -12.09 8.91
CA ALA A 86 -20.05 -12.94 9.86
C ALA A 86 -18.90 -13.71 9.20
N ILE A 87 -19.11 -14.28 8.00
CA ILE A 87 -18.04 -14.98 7.27
C ILE A 87 -16.93 -14.01 6.86
N ASN A 88 -17.26 -12.80 6.39
CA ASN A 88 -16.26 -11.79 6.02
C ASN A 88 -15.50 -11.23 7.23
N ARG A 89 -16.09 -11.27 8.44
CA ARG A 89 -15.47 -10.82 9.69
C ARG A 89 -14.89 -11.96 10.55
N MET A 90 -15.02 -13.22 10.12
CA MET A 90 -14.74 -14.37 10.98
C MET A 90 -13.30 -14.37 11.50
N TYR A 91 -12.33 -14.08 10.64
CA TYR A 91 -10.94 -13.94 11.04
C TYR A 91 -10.73 -12.83 12.09
N SER A 92 -11.45 -11.72 11.99
CA SER A 92 -11.41 -10.64 12.99
C SER A 92 -11.99 -11.10 14.33
N TYR A 93 -13.09 -11.84 14.32
CA TYR A 93 -13.67 -12.40 15.55
C TYR A 93 -12.69 -13.33 16.29
N TYR A 94 -11.91 -14.13 15.56
CA TYR A 94 -10.87 -14.97 16.16
C TYR A 94 -9.63 -14.18 16.56
N LYS A 95 -9.22 -13.18 15.78
CA LYS A 95 -8.06 -12.32 16.07
C LYS A 95 -8.27 -11.45 17.32
N ASP A 96 -9.48 -10.93 17.48
CA ASP A 96 -9.83 -9.98 18.54
C ASP A 96 -10.27 -10.67 19.84
N ALA A 97 -10.50 -12.00 19.81
CA ALA A 97 -10.73 -12.79 21.01
C ALA A 97 -9.46 -12.87 21.86
N ASP A 98 -9.62 -12.82 23.19
CA ASP A 98 -8.47 -12.90 24.10
C ASP A 98 -7.91 -14.32 24.16
N ILE A 99 -8.78 -15.34 24.08
CA ILE A 99 -8.41 -16.76 24.06
C ILE A 99 -9.32 -17.57 23.14
N CYS A 100 -8.74 -18.52 22.41
CA CYS A 100 -9.45 -19.49 21.59
C CYS A 100 -9.35 -20.89 22.19
N TYR A 101 -10.50 -21.49 22.51
CA TYR A 101 -10.59 -22.88 22.94
C TYR A 101 -10.82 -23.77 21.71
N ALA A 102 -9.82 -24.55 21.34
CA ALA A 102 -9.92 -25.54 20.27
C ALA A 102 -10.37 -26.88 20.88
N TYR A 103 -11.62 -27.26 20.64
CA TYR A 103 -12.21 -28.50 21.16
C TYR A 103 -12.12 -29.64 20.13
N LEU A 104 -11.42 -30.71 20.52
CA LEU A 104 -11.10 -31.87 19.69
C LEU A 104 -11.94 -33.06 20.16
N CYS A 105 -13.15 -33.15 19.62
CA CYS A 105 -14.13 -34.17 20.00
C CYS A 105 -13.73 -35.64 19.66
N ASP A 106 -12.61 -35.84 18.96
CA ASP A 106 -12.11 -37.12 18.49
C ASP A 106 -10.74 -37.50 19.06
N VAL A 107 -10.31 -36.79 20.12
CA VAL A 107 -9.06 -37.04 20.85
C VAL A 107 -9.41 -37.32 22.31
N LEU A 108 -8.76 -38.32 22.91
CA LEU A 108 -8.89 -38.63 24.33
C LEU A 108 -7.51 -38.57 25.00
N GLU A 109 -7.33 -37.68 25.97
CA GLU A 109 -6.10 -37.57 26.73
C GLU A 109 -6.17 -38.37 28.04
N ASP A 110 -5.57 -39.56 28.04
CA ASP A 110 -5.52 -40.43 29.23
C ASP A 110 -4.23 -40.19 30.04
N GLY A 111 -4.04 -38.93 30.50
CA GLY A 111 -2.95 -38.53 31.41
C GLY A 111 -1.56 -38.31 30.79
N CYS A 112 -1.41 -38.50 29.47
CA CYS A 112 -0.25 -38.08 28.70
C CYS A 112 -0.64 -37.63 27.30
N PHE A 113 0.11 -36.67 26.73
CA PHE A 113 -0.09 -36.17 25.37
C PHE A 113 -0.22 -37.32 24.34
N PRO A 114 -1.32 -37.42 23.58
CA PRO A 114 -1.55 -38.47 22.58
C PRO A 114 -1.18 -37.98 21.16
N PRO A 115 0.10 -38.04 20.72
CA PRO A 115 0.57 -37.41 19.48
C PRO A 115 -0.14 -37.93 18.22
N ASP A 116 -0.40 -39.24 18.15
CA ASP A 116 -1.00 -39.87 16.97
C ASP A 116 -2.49 -39.51 16.82
N GLU A 117 -3.25 -39.52 17.92
CA GLU A 117 -4.67 -39.14 17.92
C GLU A 117 -4.83 -37.64 17.66
N PHE A 118 -3.98 -36.82 18.29
CA PHE A 118 -3.94 -35.38 18.05
C PHE A 118 -3.67 -35.08 16.57
N ALA A 119 -2.64 -35.67 15.96
CA ALA A 119 -2.32 -35.50 14.55
C ALA A 119 -3.40 -36.04 13.61
N ALA A 120 -4.14 -37.07 14.02
CA ALA A 120 -5.23 -37.66 13.25
C ALA A 120 -6.55 -36.89 13.35
N SER A 121 -6.67 -35.94 14.29
CA SER A 121 -7.93 -35.23 14.53
C SER A 121 -8.49 -34.56 13.27
N ARG A 122 -9.80 -34.71 13.10
CA ARG A 122 -10.58 -34.07 12.04
C ARG A 122 -10.47 -32.54 12.08
N TRP A 123 -10.13 -31.96 13.25
CA TRP A 123 -9.94 -30.53 13.41
C TRP A 123 -8.87 -29.98 12.47
N PHE A 124 -7.75 -30.69 12.28
CA PHE A 124 -6.67 -30.27 11.37
C PHE A 124 -7.02 -30.39 9.88
N ARG A 125 -8.03 -31.19 9.55
CA ARG A 125 -8.51 -31.38 8.17
C ARG A 125 -9.67 -30.46 7.81
N ARG A 126 -10.27 -29.74 8.75
CA ARG A 126 -11.40 -28.85 8.45
C ARG A 126 -10.91 -27.53 7.84
N GLY A 127 -11.56 -27.03 6.79
CA GLY A 127 -11.19 -25.75 6.16
C GLY A 127 -11.21 -24.55 7.12
N TRP A 128 -12.35 -24.36 7.80
CA TRP A 128 -12.58 -23.21 8.68
C TRP A 128 -11.61 -23.12 9.86
N THR A 129 -11.15 -24.24 10.42
CA THR A 129 -10.24 -24.25 11.58
C THR A 129 -8.84 -23.71 11.26
N LEU A 130 -8.51 -23.45 9.98
CA LEU A 130 -7.24 -22.83 9.62
C LEU A 130 -7.12 -21.41 10.17
N GLN A 131 -8.13 -20.57 9.91
CA GLN A 131 -8.15 -19.21 10.46
C GLN A 131 -8.29 -19.22 11.98
N GLU A 132 -8.95 -20.24 12.54
CA GLU A 132 -9.12 -20.42 14.00
C GLU A 132 -7.81 -20.82 14.68
N LEU A 133 -6.88 -21.44 13.94
CA LEU A 133 -5.53 -21.75 14.40
C LEU A 133 -4.61 -20.52 14.35
N VAL A 134 -4.65 -19.75 13.26
CA VAL A 134 -3.62 -18.74 12.96
C VAL A 134 -4.02 -17.31 13.33
N ALA A 135 -5.31 -17.01 13.46
CA ALA A 135 -5.77 -15.66 13.78
C ALA A 135 -5.66 -15.31 15.29
N PRO A 136 -6.07 -16.18 16.23
CA PRO A 136 -6.05 -15.82 17.65
C PRO A 136 -4.66 -15.59 18.21
N ARG A 137 -4.56 -14.75 19.23
CA ARG A 137 -3.32 -14.53 20.00
C ARG A 137 -2.95 -15.77 20.80
N GLU A 138 -3.94 -16.40 21.42
CA GLU A 138 -3.77 -17.59 22.24
C GLU A 138 -4.77 -18.67 21.82
N VAL A 139 -4.28 -19.90 21.68
CA VAL A 139 -5.08 -21.09 21.35
C VAL A 139 -4.72 -22.19 22.32
N VAL A 140 -5.72 -22.73 23.01
CA VAL A 140 -5.60 -23.84 23.94
C VAL A 140 -6.41 -25.02 23.40
N PHE A 141 -5.77 -26.18 23.30
CA PHE A 141 -6.36 -27.41 22.79
C PHE A 141 -6.94 -28.23 23.93
N PHE A 142 -8.21 -28.62 23.79
CA PHE A 142 -8.95 -29.46 24.72
C PHE A 142 -9.38 -30.77 24.05
N ASP A 143 -9.30 -31.86 24.78
CA ASP A 143 -9.76 -33.18 24.33
C ASP A 143 -11.30 -33.33 24.45
N GLN A 144 -11.83 -34.52 24.18
CA GLN A 144 -13.27 -34.81 24.26
C GLN A 144 -13.85 -34.66 25.69
N GLU A 145 -13.04 -34.76 26.74
CA GLU A 145 -13.46 -34.62 28.14
C GLU A 145 -13.18 -33.22 28.71
N TRP A 146 -12.82 -32.24 27.86
CA TRP A 146 -12.40 -30.89 28.26
C TRP A 146 -11.15 -30.87 29.15
N THR A 147 -10.26 -31.85 28.95
CA THR A 147 -8.91 -31.85 29.52
C THR A 147 -7.95 -31.07 28.61
N GLU A 148 -7.12 -30.21 29.19
CA GLU A 148 -6.13 -29.41 28.45
C GLU A 148 -4.99 -30.28 27.92
N ILE A 149 -4.87 -30.37 26.60
CA ILE A 149 -3.78 -31.04 25.88
C ILE A 149 -2.52 -30.17 25.84
N GLY A 150 -2.73 -28.85 25.68
CA GLY A 150 -1.68 -27.85 25.66
C GLY A 150 -2.02 -26.65 24.80
N THR A 151 -1.10 -25.70 24.74
CA THR A 151 -1.27 -24.45 23.97
C THR A 151 -0.57 -24.54 22.61
N ARG A 152 -1.00 -23.70 21.64
CA ARG A 152 -0.30 -23.55 20.34
C ARG A 152 1.19 -23.24 20.50
N ALA A 153 1.56 -22.47 21.52
CA ALA A 153 2.96 -22.16 21.82
C ALA A 153 3.74 -23.39 22.31
N SER A 154 3.11 -24.22 23.15
CA SER A 154 3.74 -25.45 23.67
C SER A 154 3.85 -26.56 22.63
N LEU A 155 2.88 -26.68 21.72
CA LEU A 155 2.76 -27.75 20.71
C LEU A 155 3.25 -27.34 19.32
N LYS A 156 4.06 -26.27 19.21
CA LYS A 156 4.46 -25.68 17.93
C LYS A 156 5.20 -26.64 17.00
N ASN A 157 5.95 -27.60 17.54
CA ASN A 157 6.72 -28.54 16.72
C ASN A 157 5.78 -29.56 16.07
N GLU A 158 4.85 -30.08 16.87
CA GLU A 158 3.81 -31.02 16.48
C GLU A 158 2.88 -30.36 15.46
N LEU A 159 2.48 -29.10 15.71
CA LEU A 159 1.65 -28.32 14.81
C LEU A 159 2.32 -28.03 13.47
N GLU A 160 3.62 -27.71 13.45
CA GLU A 160 4.36 -27.52 12.19
C GLU A 160 4.36 -28.81 11.35
N GLU A 161 4.59 -29.97 11.99
CA GLU A 161 4.59 -31.26 11.30
C GLU A 161 3.21 -31.60 10.71
N ILE A 162 2.14 -31.36 11.48
CA ILE A 162 0.76 -31.66 11.07
C ILE A 162 0.29 -30.69 9.96
N THR A 163 0.46 -29.39 10.19
CA THR A 163 -0.16 -28.33 9.39
C THR A 163 0.73 -27.78 8.28
N THR A 164 2.03 -28.07 8.31
CA THR A 164 3.08 -27.50 7.44
C THR A 164 3.24 -25.97 7.57
N ILE A 165 2.67 -25.39 8.63
CA ILE A 165 2.82 -23.96 8.94
C ILE A 165 4.10 -23.79 9.73
N ASP A 166 5.04 -22.99 9.20
CA ASP A 166 6.31 -22.66 9.85
C ASP A 166 6.06 -22.08 11.25
N LYS A 167 6.88 -22.48 12.22
CA LYS A 167 6.77 -22.04 13.63
C LYS A 167 6.69 -20.52 13.78
N LEU A 168 7.33 -19.76 12.88
CA LEU A 168 7.26 -18.31 12.85
C LEU A 168 5.81 -17.79 12.87
N PHE A 169 4.92 -18.39 12.10
CA PHE A 169 3.52 -17.95 11.99
C PHE A 169 2.64 -18.48 13.13
N LEU A 170 3.06 -19.55 13.82
CA LEU A 170 2.38 -20.09 15.00
C LEU A 170 2.75 -19.29 16.27
N GLU A 171 3.96 -18.75 16.34
CA GLU A 171 4.42 -17.89 17.43
C GLU A 171 3.99 -16.43 17.26
N HIS A 172 3.93 -15.95 16.01
CA HIS A 172 3.58 -14.57 15.68
C HIS A 172 2.40 -14.51 14.70
N PRO A 173 1.15 -14.51 15.20
CA PRO A 173 -0.06 -14.40 14.39
C PRO A 173 -0.07 -13.20 13.44
N ASP A 174 0.50 -12.07 13.86
CA ASP A 174 0.59 -10.86 13.02
C ASP A 174 1.47 -11.06 11.77
N ALA A 175 2.37 -12.05 11.78
CA ALA A 175 3.24 -12.37 10.65
C ALA A 175 2.51 -13.12 9.53
N VAL A 176 1.29 -13.64 9.75
CA VAL A 176 0.52 -14.41 8.74
C VAL A 176 0.39 -13.66 7.41
N PHE A 177 0.18 -12.34 7.45
CA PHE A 177 0.04 -11.51 6.25
C PHE A 177 1.36 -11.26 5.51
N SER A 178 2.51 -11.58 6.12
CA SER A 178 3.84 -11.52 5.48
C SER A 178 4.17 -12.79 4.67
N ALA A 179 3.45 -13.89 4.90
CA ALA A 179 3.58 -15.12 4.14
C ALA A 179 3.12 -14.93 2.69
N SER A 180 3.82 -15.57 1.75
CA SER A 180 3.44 -15.48 0.34
C SER A 180 2.06 -16.10 0.10
N VAL A 181 1.40 -15.72 -1.01
CA VAL A 181 0.14 -16.39 -1.40
C VAL A 181 0.32 -17.91 -1.48
N ALA A 182 1.44 -18.40 -1.98
CA ALA A 182 1.65 -19.84 -2.13
C ALA A 182 1.78 -20.57 -0.80
N GLN A 183 2.43 -19.95 0.20
CA GLN A 183 2.53 -20.51 1.55
C GLN A 183 1.15 -20.55 2.21
N ARG A 184 0.38 -19.45 2.14
CA ARG A 184 -0.97 -19.42 2.71
C ARG A 184 -1.91 -20.43 2.05
N MET A 185 -1.78 -20.64 0.73
CA MET A 185 -2.50 -21.70 0.02
C MET A 185 -2.04 -23.10 0.46
N SER A 186 -0.75 -23.31 0.72
CA SER A 186 -0.23 -24.62 1.14
C SER A 186 -0.81 -25.05 2.49
N TRP A 187 -1.05 -24.10 3.41
CA TRP A 187 -1.67 -24.38 4.72
C TRP A 187 -3.12 -24.91 4.61
N ALA A 188 -3.80 -24.59 3.50
CA ALA A 188 -5.14 -25.06 3.19
C ALA A 188 -5.17 -26.32 2.30
N SER A 189 -4.02 -26.77 1.81
CA SER A 189 -3.93 -27.83 0.77
C SER A 189 -4.52 -29.18 1.18
N LYS A 190 -4.41 -29.54 2.47
CA LYS A 190 -4.92 -30.81 3.03
C LYS A 190 -6.29 -30.67 3.70
N ARG A 191 -6.94 -29.50 3.57
CA ARG A 191 -8.19 -29.19 4.28
C ARG A 191 -9.41 -29.39 3.39
N GLU A 192 -10.50 -29.79 4.03
CA GLU A 192 -11.76 -30.16 3.41
C GLU A 192 -12.92 -29.34 3.99
N THR A 193 -13.90 -29.05 3.14
CA THR A 193 -15.12 -28.31 3.50
C THR A 193 -16.37 -29.10 3.13
N THR A 194 -17.48 -28.84 3.81
CA THR A 194 -18.75 -29.54 3.54
C THR A 194 -19.41 -29.02 2.28
N ARG A 195 -19.41 -27.69 2.09
CA ARG A 195 -19.82 -27.07 0.83
C ARG A 195 -18.59 -26.80 -0.02
N GLU A 196 -18.72 -26.93 -1.33
CA GLU A 196 -17.61 -26.74 -2.25
C GLU A 196 -17.08 -25.31 -2.20
N GLU A 197 -17.96 -24.31 -2.10
CA GLU A 197 -17.58 -22.89 -2.10
C GLU A 197 -16.86 -22.47 -0.82
N ASP A 198 -17.10 -23.17 0.29
CA ASP A 198 -16.49 -22.86 1.57
C ASP A 198 -14.96 -23.03 1.54
N ILE A 199 -14.40 -23.78 0.58
CA ILE A 199 -12.94 -23.88 0.39
C ILE A 199 -12.31 -22.51 0.06
N ALA A 200 -13.09 -21.62 -0.57
CA ALA A 200 -12.69 -20.25 -0.83
C ALA A 200 -13.05 -19.33 0.36
N TYR A 201 -14.27 -19.48 0.88
CA TYR A 201 -14.78 -18.58 1.92
C TYR A 201 -14.04 -18.69 3.25
N CYS A 202 -13.54 -19.88 3.61
CA CYS A 202 -12.72 -20.05 4.82
C CYS A 202 -11.32 -19.40 4.72
N LEU A 203 -10.92 -18.93 3.54
CA LEU A 203 -9.61 -18.31 3.30
C LEU A 203 -9.69 -16.77 3.21
N LEU A 204 -10.88 -16.18 3.20
CA LEU A 204 -11.07 -14.74 3.01
C LEU A 204 -10.26 -13.91 4.01
N GLY A 205 -10.32 -14.25 5.29
CA GLY A 205 -9.59 -13.53 6.32
C GLY A 205 -8.08 -13.75 6.28
N ILE A 206 -7.62 -14.96 5.94
CA ILE A 206 -6.19 -15.29 5.79
C ILE A 206 -5.57 -14.47 4.65
N PHE A 207 -6.35 -14.21 3.61
CA PHE A 207 -5.95 -13.40 2.47
C PHE A 207 -6.31 -11.92 2.60
N ASN A 208 -7.04 -11.53 3.64
CA ASN A 208 -7.60 -10.19 3.82
C ASN A 208 -8.41 -9.71 2.59
N VAL A 209 -9.31 -10.57 2.09
CA VAL A 209 -10.16 -10.33 0.93
C VAL A 209 -11.62 -10.27 1.37
N HIS A 210 -12.38 -9.34 0.79
CA HIS A 210 -13.83 -9.28 0.94
C HIS A 210 -14.51 -9.57 -0.40
N MET A 211 -15.44 -10.52 -0.39
CA MET A 211 -16.22 -10.84 -1.59
C MET A 211 -17.63 -11.37 -1.22
N PRO A 212 -18.66 -11.11 -2.05
CA PRO A 212 -20.02 -11.61 -1.79
C PRO A 212 -20.06 -13.14 -1.73
N LEU A 213 -20.89 -13.71 -0.85
CA LEU A 213 -21.10 -15.16 -0.80
C LEU A 213 -22.17 -15.60 -1.79
N LEU A 214 -21.79 -16.44 -2.75
CA LEU A 214 -22.67 -16.97 -3.79
C LEU A 214 -22.69 -18.50 -3.69
N TYR A 215 -23.52 -19.05 -2.80
CA TYR A 215 -23.70 -20.51 -2.71
C TYR A 215 -24.42 -21.05 -3.96
N GLY A 216 -23.90 -22.14 -4.53
CA GLY A 216 -24.35 -22.74 -5.79
C GLY A 216 -23.42 -22.44 -6.98
N GLU A 217 -22.32 -21.71 -6.79
CA GLU A 217 -21.34 -21.44 -7.85
C GLU A 217 -20.25 -22.53 -7.99
N GLY A 218 -20.12 -23.42 -7.01
CA GLY A 218 -19.15 -24.53 -7.01
C GLY A 218 -17.70 -24.06 -6.98
N ASP A 219 -16.85 -24.71 -7.79
CA ASP A 219 -15.40 -24.41 -7.91
C ASP A 219 -15.08 -22.97 -8.35
N LYS A 220 -16.04 -22.27 -8.95
CA LYS A 220 -15.90 -20.86 -9.34
C LYS A 220 -15.65 -19.93 -8.16
N ALA A 221 -16.10 -20.28 -6.96
CA ALA A 221 -15.85 -19.48 -5.76
C ALA A 221 -14.34 -19.33 -5.50
N PHE A 222 -13.58 -20.42 -5.64
CA PHE A 222 -12.13 -20.42 -5.46
C PHE A 222 -11.39 -19.71 -6.59
N MET A 223 -11.89 -19.82 -7.82
CA MET A 223 -11.37 -19.04 -8.94
C MET A 223 -11.61 -17.53 -8.71
N ARG A 224 -12.77 -17.14 -8.18
CA ARG A 224 -13.08 -15.75 -7.85
C ARG A 224 -12.19 -15.22 -6.73
N LEU A 225 -11.89 -16.02 -5.71
CA LEU A 225 -10.88 -15.68 -4.69
C LEU A 225 -9.52 -15.36 -5.33
N GLN A 226 -9.03 -16.20 -6.24
CA GLN A 226 -7.76 -15.95 -6.93
C GLN A 226 -7.81 -14.69 -7.82
N LEU A 227 -8.95 -14.39 -8.44
CA LEU A 227 -9.12 -13.16 -9.21
C LEU A 227 -9.10 -11.91 -8.32
N GLU A 228 -9.72 -11.96 -7.13
CA GLU A 228 -9.62 -10.88 -6.14
C GLU A 228 -8.18 -10.71 -5.65
N LEU A 229 -7.47 -11.82 -5.40
CA LEU A 229 -6.05 -11.78 -5.04
C LEU A 229 -5.19 -11.11 -6.13
N LEU A 230 -5.46 -11.38 -7.41
CA LEU A 230 -4.76 -10.74 -8.54
C LEU A 230 -5.16 -9.27 -8.72
N ALA A 231 -6.38 -8.89 -8.33
CA ALA A 231 -6.83 -7.50 -8.39
C ALA A 231 -6.19 -6.64 -7.27
N LEU A 232 -5.94 -7.26 -6.12
CA LEU A 232 -5.41 -6.61 -4.92
C LEU A 232 -3.89 -6.70 -4.81
N SER A 233 -3.26 -7.77 -5.31
CA SER A 233 -1.83 -8.04 -5.15
C SER A 233 -1.14 -8.40 -6.47
N ASN A 234 0.13 -8.02 -6.61
CA ASN A 234 1.00 -8.43 -7.73
C ASN A 234 1.88 -9.63 -7.37
N GLU A 235 1.51 -10.43 -6.36
CA GLU A 235 2.33 -11.56 -5.90
C GLU A 235 2.29 -12.72 -6.91
N GLN A 236 3.44 -12.97 -7.54
CA GLN A 236 3.59 -14.02 -8.57
C GLN A 236 3.46 -15.44 -8.01
N THR A 237 3.59 -15.61 -6.69
CA THR A 237 3.53 -16.91 -6.02
C THR A 237 2.16 -17.58 -6.17
N ILE A 238 1.11 -16.83 -6.55
CA ILE A 238 -0.20 -17.41 -6.92
C ILE A 238 -0.10 -18.41 -8.08
N PHE A 239 0.94 -18.34 -8.92
CA PHE A 239 1.18 -19.28 -10.02
C PHE A 239 2.20 -20.38 -9.67
N ALA A 240 2.62 -20.51 -8.40
CA ALA A 240 3.63 -21.49 -7.98
C ALA A 240 3.08 -22.93 -7.82
N TRP A 241 1.76 -23.11 -7.95
CA TRP A 241 1.13 -24.42 -7.80
C TRP A 241 1.58 -25.40 -8.88
N THR A 242 1.67 -26.67 -8.50
CA THR A 242 2.02 -27.76 -9.42
C THR A 242 0.80 -28.66 -9.62
N PRO A 243 0.36 -28.92 -10.87
CA PRO A 243 -0.67 -29.91 -11.11
C PRO A 243 -0.22 -31.28 -10.55
N ASP A 244 -1.18 -32.04 -10.01
CA ASP A 244 -0.94 -33.38 -9.49
C ASP A 244 -0.71 -34.34 -10.68
N ILE A 245 0.49 -34.28 -11.25
CA ILE A 245 0.93 -35.18 -12.31
C ILE A 245 1.50 -36.41 -11.60
N GLY A 246 0.70 -37.47 -11.49
CA GLY A 246 1.23 -38.79 -11.17
C GLY A 246 2.25 -39.21 -12.24
N GLY A 247 3.53 -38.91 -12.03
CA GLY A 247 4.65 -39.20 -12.91
C GLY A 247 5.51 -37.96 -13.27
N GLU A 248 6.79 -38.21 -13.60
CA GLU A 248 7.82 -37.20 -13.92
C GLU A 248 7.32 -36.02 -14.78
N LEU A 249 7.73 -34.81 -14.38
CA LEU A 249 7.45 -33.55 -15.09
C LEU A 249 7.88 -33.64 -16.57
N PRO A 250 6.98 -33.39 -17.55
CA PRO A 250 7.41 -33.24 -18.93
C PRO A 250 8.22 -31.95 -19.08
N THR A 251 9.36 -32.05 -19.76
CA THR A 251 10.35 -31.00 -19.99
C THR A 251 9.88 -29.85 -20.91
N VAL A 252 8.58 -29.79 -21.26
CA VAL A 252 8.00 -28.74 -22.12
C VAL A 252 6.52 -28.52 -21.74
N PRO A 253 6.03 -27.27 -21.60
CA PRO A 253 4.62 -27.00 -21.34
C PRO A 253 3.80 -27.16 -22.61
N THR A 254 3.42 -28.40 -22.95
CA THR A 254 2.44 -28.68 -24.01
C THR A 254 1.12 -29.04 -23.37
N LEU A 255 0.23 -28.04 -23.23
CA LEU A 255 -1.08 -28.17 -22.59
C LEU A 255 -2.16 -28.67 -23.55
N VAL A 256 -2.20 -29.98 -23.87
CA VAL A 256 -3.45 -30.72 -24.18
C VAL A 256 -3.24 -32.21 -23.90
N ARG A 257 -4.05 -32.82 -23.02
CA ARG A 257 -4.26 -34.27 -22.98
C ARG A 257 -5.53 -34.64 -23.75
N THR A 258 -5.42 -35.56 -24.69
CA THR A 258 -6.55 -36.28 -25.29
C THR A 258 -6.58 -37.71 -24.76
N ASN A 259 -7.75 -38.22 -24.40
CA ASN A 259 -7.90 -39.65 -24.11
C ASN A 259 -7.81 -40.49 -25.41
N SER A 260 -7.80 -41.83 -25.28
CA SER A 260 -7.78 -42.79 -26.41
C SER A 260 -9.01 -42.71 -27.34
N SER A 261 -9.99 -41.87 -27.02
CA SER A 261 -11.18 -41.55 -27.80
C SER A 261 -11.18 -40.11 -28.37
N GLY A 262 -10.09 -39.35 -28.20
CA GLY A 262 -9.93 -38.02 -28.79
C GLY A 262 -10.67 -36.87 -28.06
N GLU A 263 -11.22 -37.13 -26.88
CA GLU A 263 -11.85 -36.07 -26.07
C GLU A 263 -10.83 -35.41 -25.12
N PRO A 264 -10.87 -34.07 -24.98
CA PRO A 264 -9.97 -33.34 -24.09
C PRO A 264 -10.34 -33.58 -22.62
N GLN A 265 -9.44 -34.20 -21.85
CA GLN A 265 -9.55 -34.28 -20.39
C GLN A 265 -8.73 -33.14 -19.75
N ASN A 266 -9.42 -32.36 -18.91
CA ASN A 266 -8.95 -31.27 -18.05
C ASN A 266 -8.12 -30.18 -18.75
N LYS A 267 -8.79 -29.06 -19.05
CA LYS A 267 -8.11 -27.78 -19.31
C LYS A 267 -7.27 -27.44 -18.08
N LEU A 268 -5.95 -27.47 -18.20
CA LEU A 268 -5.09 -26.76 -17.26
C LEU A 268 -5.40 -25.27 -17.43
N ASN A 269 -6.16 -24.72 -16.50
CA ASN A 269 -6.41 -23.30 -16.41
C ASN A 269 -5.16 -22.63 -15.81
N LEU A 270 -4.97 -21.33 -16.08
CA LEU A 270 -3.89 -20.54 -15.50
C LEU A 270 -3.97 -20.49 -13.95
N LEU A 271 -5.18 -20.64 -13.42
CA LEU A 271 -5.49 -20.63 -11.99
C LEU A 271 -5.82 -22.04 -11.49
N ALA A 272 -5.50 -22.30 -10.22
CA ALA A 272 -5.78 -23.58 -9.58
C ALA A 272 -7.29 -23.75 -9.30
N CYS A 273 -7.79 -24.98 -9.27
CA CYS A 273 -9.20 -25.23 -8.93
C CYS A 273 -9.44 -25.36 -7.40
N SER A 274 -8.37 -25.55 -6.61
CA SER A 274 -8.41 -25.65 -5.15
C SER A 274 -7.02 -25.34 -4.56
N PRO A 275 -6.87 -25.29 -3.22
CA PRO A 275 -5.57 -25.15 -2.57
C PRO A 275 -4.66 -26.38 -2.68
N ALA A 276 -5.19 -27.58 -2.98
CA ALA A 276 -4.43 -28.84 -2.96
C ALA A 276 -3.15 -28.83 -3.82
N PRO A 277 -3.14 -28.27 -5.05
CA PRO A 277 -1.94 -28.15 -5.88
C PRO A 277 -0.80 -27.28 -5.29
N PHE A 278 -1.06 -26.56 -4.19
CA PHE A 278 -0.05 -25.78 -3.46
C PHE A 278 0.62 -26.56 -2.31
N ALA A 279 0.33 -27.85 -2.13
CA ALA A 279 0.84 -28.63 -0.98
C ALA A 279 2.36 -28.54 -0.78
N ASN A 280 3.14 -28.48 -1.87
CA ASN A 280 4.60 -28.38 -1.82
C ASN A 280 5.14 -26.94 -1.88
N CYS A 281 4.29 -25.94 -1.70
CA CYS A 281 4.65 -24.53 -1.81
C CYS A 281 4.98 -23.85 -0.47
N GLY A 282 5.05 -24.59 0.64
CA GLY A 282 5.36 -24.05 1.97
C GLY A 282 6.70 -23.32 2.05
N ASP A 283 7.65 -23.67 1.18
CA ASP A 283 8.98 -23.07 1.10
C ASP A 283 9.09 -21.93 0.06
N VAL A 284 8.00 -21.59 -0.63
CA VAL A 284 7.97 -20.51 -1.62
C VAL A 284 7.91 -19.17 -0.90
N ARG A 285 9.08 -18.70 -0.48
CA ARG A 285 9.30 -17.44 0.25
C ARG A 285 9.76 -16.32 -0.69
N HIS A 286 9.43 -15.08 -0.37
CA HIS A 286 10.00 -13.91 -1.05
C HIS A 286 11.48 -13.77 -0.67
N TYR A 287 12.40 -13.72 -1.64
CA TYR A 287 13.85 -13.79 -1.37
C TYR A 287 14.38 -12.66 -0.45
N GLU A 288 13.77 -11.47 -0.46
CA GLU A 288 14.19 -10.34 0.38
C GLU A 288 13.49 -10.31 1.73
N ARG A 289 12.29 -10.90 1.84
CA ARG A 289 11.65 -11.15 3.14
C ARG A 289 12.45 -12.15 3.97
N ILE A 290 13.27 -13.00 3.35
CA ILE A 290 14.24 -13.86 4.06
C ILE A 290 15.32 -13.02 4.74
N LEU A 291 15.88 -11.96 4.13
CA LEU A 291 16.86 -11.13 4.83
C LEU A 291 16.21 -10.36 5.99
N ALA A 292 15.03 -9.79 5.79
CA ALA A 292 14.31 -9.10 6.85
C ALA A 292 13.84 -10.06 7.96
N ALA A 293 13.39 -11.28 7.62
CA ALA A 293 12.93 -12.28 8.59
C ALA A 293 14.08 -13.02 9.29
N VAL A 294 15.19 -13.32 8.59
CA VAL A 294 16.38 -13.95 9.18
C VAL A 294 17.12 -12.99 10.10
N TYR A 295 17.05 -11.68 9.86
CA TYR A 295 17.61 -10.65 10.74
C TYR A 295 16.58 -9.97 11.67
N GLU A 296 15.31 -10.41 11.69
CA GLU A 296 14.23 -9.82 12.50
C GLU A 296 14.07 -8.29 12.35
N TRP A 297 14.25 -7.77 11.13
CA TRP A 297 14.16 -6.33 10.92
C TRP A 297 12.72 -5.82 11.07
N SER A 298 12.52 -4.92 12.01
CA SER A 298 11.26 -4.18 12.15
C SER A 298 10.87 -3.48 10.85
N SER A 299 9.57 -3.30 10.60
CA SER A 299 9.09 -2.56 9.42
C SER A 299 9.66 -1.14 9.36
N THR A 300 9.92 -0.52 10.51
CA THR A 300 10.60 0.78 10.62
C THR A 300 12.05 0.71 10.12
N THR A 301 12.78 -0.35 10.42
CA THR A 301 14.15 -0.56 9.93
C THR A 301 14.16 -0.71 8.41
N VAL A 302 13.25 -1.53 7.86
CA VAL A 302 13.09 -1.71 6.41
C VAL A 302 12.77 -0.37 5.74
N PHE A 303 11.83 0.39 6.31
CA PHE A 303 11.47 1.72 5.83
C PHE A 303 12.67 2.68 5.79
N VAL A 304 13.39 2.82 6.92
CA VAL A 304 14.51 3.77 7.05
C VAL A 304 15.67 3.39 6.14
N LEU A 305 16.04 2.11 6.05
CA LEU A 305 17.15 1.67 5.20
C LEU A 305 16.85 1.88 3.72
N ASN A 306 15.66 1.49 3.26
CA ASN A 306 15.27 1.71 1.87
C ASN A 306 15.14 3.21 1.57
N TYR A 307 14.57 4.01 2.48
CA TYR A 307 14.50 5.46 2.33
C TYR A 307 15.89 6.09 2.15
N LEU A 308 16.84 5.75 3.02
CA LEU A 308 18.21 6.24 2.95
C LEU A 308 18.96 5.72 1.72
N ALA A 309 18.61 4.56 1.19
CA ALA A 309 19.18 4.03 -0.05
C ALA A 309 18.64 4.75 -1.30
N ILE A 310 17.36 5.12 -1.32
CA ILE A 310 16.76 5.80 -2.48
C ILE A 310 17.33 7.22 -2.66
N VAL A 311 17.67 7.93 -1.58
CA VAL A 311 18.24 9.29 -1.62
C VAL A 311 19.48 9.42 -2.55
N PRO A 312 20.58 8.65 -2.37
CA PRO A 312 21.72 8.67 -3.29
C PRO A 312 21.40 8.06 -4.66
N LEU A 313 20.52 7.06 -4.74
CA LEU A 313 20.09 6.48 -6.01
C LEU A 313 19.34 7.50 -6.90
N ALA A 314 18.55 8.39 -6.29
CA ALA A 314 17.89 9.47 -7.01
C ALA A 314 18.90 10.41 -7.69
N ARG A 315 20.03 10.70 -7.03
CA ARG A 315 21.14 11.44 -7.63
C ARG A 315 21.78 10.67 -8.79
N CYS A 316 22.06 9.38 -8.61
CA CYS A 316 22.58 8.52 -9.69
C CYS A 316 21.62 8.44 -10.89
N LEU A 317 20.32 8.40 -10.64
CA LEU A 317 19.27 8.39 -11.66
C LEU A 317 19.29 9.68 -12.46
N SER A 318 19.34 10.84 -11.81
CA SER A 318 19.46 12.15 -12.48
C SER A 318 20.76 12.25 -13.29
N PHE A 319 21.88 11.79 -12.75
CA PHE A 319 23.18 11.80 -13.43
C PHE A 319 23.19 10.91 -14.70
N THR A 320 22.78 9.65 -14.57
CA THR A 320 22.73 8.70 -15.69
C THR A 320 21.71 9.13 -16.75
N THR A 321 20.59 9.71 -16.32
CA THR A 321 19.60 10.28 -17.25
C THR A 321 20.20 11.44 -18.05
N LYS A 322 20.93 12.37 -17.42
CA LYS A 322 21.58 13.49 -18.12
C LYS A 322 22.63 13.02 -19.12
N ALA A 323 23.41 12.00 -18.76
CA ALA A 323 24.36 11.38 -19.67
C ALA A 323 23.65 10.80 -20.91
N LEU A 324 22.56 10.06 -20.72
CA LEU A 324 21.76 9.52 -21.83
C LEU A 324 21.09 10.63 -22.65
N SER A 325 20.51 11.63 -21.98
CA SER A 325 19.84 12.80 -22.58
C SER A 325 20.77 13.55 -23.52
N SER A 326 22.03 13.78 -23.13
CA SER A 326 23.03 14.43 -23.98
C SER A 326 23.33 13.63 -25.25
N LYS A 327 23.42 12.29 -25.16
CA LYS A 327 23.63 11.44 -26.35
C LYS A 327 22.39 11.40 -27.25
N VAL A 328 21.19 11.35 -26.65
CA VAL A 328 19.92 11.42 -27.39
C VAL A 328 19.77 12.78 -28.08
N GLU A 329 20.17 13.88 -27.44
CA GLU A 329 20.22 15.23 -28.04
C GLU A 329 21.11 15.24 -29.29
N GLN A 330 22.28 14.59 -29.26
CA GLN A 330 23.18 14.47 -30.40
C GLN A 330 22.62 13.61 -31.55
N LEU A 331 21.84 12.57 -31.24
CA LEU A 331 21.36 11.59 -32.24
C LEU A 331 19.99 11.94 -32.84
N LEU A 332 19.04 12.34 -32.00
CA LEU A 332 17.62 12.51 -32.33
C LEU A 332 17.16 13.98 -32.24
N GLY A 333 18.06 14.88 -31.81
CA GLY A 333 17.78 16.30 -31.65
C GLY A 333 17.41 16.69 -30.22
N ARG A 334 17.46 18.00 -29.97
CA ARG A 334 17.24 18.64 -28.65
C ARG A 334 15.93 18.21 -27.98
N ASP A 335 14.87 18.08 -28.77
CA ASP A 335 13.52 17.73 -28.34
C ASP A 335 13.50 16.35 -27.65
N ALA A 336 14.15 15.36 -28.24
CA ALA A 336 14.21 14.01 -27.72
C ALA A 336 15.06 13.94 -26.43
N GLY A 337 16.19 14.67 -26.39
CA GLY A 337 17.04 14.73 -25.20
C GLY A 337 16.29 15.31 -23.99
N MET A 338 15.57 16.42 -24.18
CA MET A 338 14.79 17.03 -23.10
C MET A 338 13.62 16.16 -22.64
N LEU A 339 12.99 15.41 -23.56
CA LEU A 339 11.93 14.47 -23.17
C LEU A 339 12.49 13.36 -22.26
N VAL A 340 13.66 12.80 -22.58
CA VAL A 340 14.33 11.78 -21.78
C VAL A 340 14.68 12.28 -20.38
N ASP A 341 15.20 13.50 -20.25
CA ASP A 341 15.47 14.11 -18.94
C ASP A 341 14.17 14.35 -18.15
N ALA A 342 13.11 14.79 -18.83
CA ALA A 342 11.82 15.04 -18.20
C ALA A 342 11.11 13.76 -17.73
N THR A 343 11.38 12.61 -18.33
CA THR A 343 10.75 11.34 -17.96
C THR A 343 11.57 10.55 -16.95
N PHE A 344 12.82 10.23 -17.28
CA PHE A 344 13.64 9.32 -16.48
C PHE A 344 14.42 10.01 -15.36
N GLY A 345 14.57 11.33 -15.41
CA GLY A 345 15.34 12.10 -14.44
C GLY A 345 14.58 12.37 -13.14
N ASN A 346 13.36 11.87 -13.00
CA ASN A 346 12.50 12.16 -11.86
C ASN A 346 12.31 10.94 -10.94
N ALA A 347 13.05 10.93 -9.83
CA ALA A 347 12.94 9.89 -8.81
C ALA A 347 11.53 9.79 -8.19
N VAL A 348 10.83 10.92 -8.04
CA VAL A 348 9.45 10.96 -7.51
C VAL A 348 8.50 10.19 -8.43
N LEU A 349 8.72 10.24 -9.74
CA LEU A 349 7.92 9.48 -10.71
C LEU A 349 8.04 7.97 -10.44
N VAL A 350 9.26 7.47 -10.23
CA VAL A 350 9.50 6.04 -9.94
C VAL A 350 8.74 5.60 -8.68
N VAL A 351 8.91 6.32 -7.57
CA VAL A 351 8.23 6.01 -6.30
C VAL A 351 6.71 6.12 -6.44
N SER A 352 6.22 7.12 -7.18
CA SER A 352 4.78 7.33 -7.42
C SER A 352 4.15 6.21 -8.26
N ILE A 353 4.87 5.68 -9.26
CA ILE A 353 4.40 4.55 -10.07
C ILE A 353 4.22 3.31 -9.19
N ILE A 354 5.18 3.04 -8.30
CA ILE A 354 5.14 1.88 -7.40
C ILE A 354 4.04 2.04 -6.34
N ALA A 355 3.91 3.23 -5.76
CA ALA A 355 2.80 3.53 -4.85
C ALA A 355 1.43 3.37 -5.54
N LEU A 356 1.31 3.81 -6.81
CA LEU A 356 0.09 3.63 -7.60
C LEU A 356 -0.18 2.16 -7.92
N SER A 357 0.85 1.37 -8.27
CA SER A 357 0.70 -0.06 -8.54
C SER A 357 0.20 -0.84 -7.33
N ASN A 358 0.61 -0.43 -6.13
CA ASN A 358 0.19 -1.00 -4.85
C ASN A 358 -1.13 -0.41 -4.34
N GLY A 359 -1.80 0.47 -5.11
CA GLY A 359 -3.10 1.03 -4.73
C GLY A 359 -3.06 2.19 -3.73
N HIS A 360 -1.88 2.69 -3.38
CA HIS A 360 -1.69 3.82 -2.45
C HIS A 360 -1.96 5.19 -3.11
N ILE A 361 -3.17 5.39 -3.65
CA ILE A 361 -3.57 6.59 -4.40
C ILE A 361 -3.34 7.87 -3.59
N ARG A 362 -3.69 7.86 -2.29
CA ARG A 362 -3.56 9.03 -1.41
C ARG A 362 -2.10 9.44 -1.20
N ILE A 363 -1.20 8.48 -1.08
CA ILE A 363 0.24 8.73 -0.94
C ILE A 363 0.78 9.35 -2.22
N VAL A 364 0.37 8.86 -3.40
CA VAL A 364 0.76 9.44 -4.69
C VAL A 364 0.31 10.90 -4.80
N GLN A 365 -0.96 11.19 -4.50
CA GLN A 365 -1.50 12.57 -4.54
C GLN A 365 -0.70 13.52 -3.64
N SER A 366 -0.49 13.12 -2.38
CA SER A 366 0.24 13.90 -1.38
C SER A 366 1.68 14.12 -1.79
N THR A 367 2.32 13.08 -2.35
CA THR A 367 3.70 13.13 -2.86
C THR A 367 3.86 14.12 -4.01
N LEU A 368 2.93 14.17 -4.95
CA LEU A 368 3.00 15.07 -6.09
C LEU A 368 2.91 16.54 -5.65
N LEU A 369 1.95 16.87 -4.77
CA LEU A 369 1.85 18.23 -4.20
C LEU A 369 3.05 18.59 -3.34
N GLY A 370 3.43 17.69 -2.44
CA GLY A 370 4.57 17.87 -1.56
C GLY A 370 5.88 18.06 -2.33
N SER A 371 6.05 17.43 -3.49
CA SER A 371 7.22 17.59 -4.35
C SER A 371 7.27 18.96 -5.03
N ILE A 372 6.13 19.49 -5.47
CA ILE A 372 6.06 20.86 -5.99
C ILE A 372 6.38 21.85 -4.85
N LEU A 373 5.74 21.68 -3.69
CA LEU A 373 5.94 22.55 -2.53
C LEU A 373 7.38 22.54 -2.01
N SER A 374 7.99 21.36 -1.91
CA SER A 374 9.37 21.21 -1.46
C SER A 374 10.36 21.81 -2.47
N ASN A 375 10.13 21.66 -3.78
CA ASN A 375 10.95 22.32 -4.80
C ASN A 375 10.84 23.85 -4.74
N ILE A 376 9.66 24.37 -4.40
CA ILE A 376 9.40 25.80 -4.37
C ILE A 376 9.93 26.44 -3.08
N LEU A 377 9.72 25.83 -1.91
CA LEU A 377 10.17 26.40 -0.64
C LEU A 377 11.61 26.03 -0.29
N LEU A 378 11.95 24.73 -0.27
CA LEU A 378 13.25 24.27 0.23
C LEU A 378 14.40 24.52 -0.74
N VAL A 379 14.19 24.37 -2.06
CA VAL A 379 15.26 24.68 -3.02
C VAL A 379 15.52 26.18 -3.05
N ILE A 380 14.48 27.02 -3.13
CA ILE A 380 14.66 28.48 -3.11
C ILE A 380 15.34 28.94 -1.80
N LYS A 381 14.93 28.40 -0.65
CA LYS A 381 15.58 28.61 0.64
C LYS A 381 17.08 28.34 0.59
N THR A 382 17.45 27.15 0.13
CA THR A 382 18.84 26.71 0.14
C THR A 382 19.67 27.53 -0.83
N LEU A 383 19.13 27.91 -2.00
CA LEU A 383 19.79 28.81 -2.95
C LEU A 383 20.14 30.17 -2.33
N PHE A 384 19.26 30.73 -1.47
CA PHE A 384 19.50 32.01 -0.79
C PHE A 384 20.48 31.94 0.38
N GLU A 385 20.56 30.81 1.09
CA GLU A 385 21.51 30.63 2.20
C GLU A 385 22.94 30.41 1.71
N PHE A 386 23.13 29.64 0.63
CA PHE A 386 24.47 29.32 0.12
C PHE A 386 25.10 30.44 -0.72
N THR A 387 24.34 31.47 -1.10
CA THR A 387 24.85 32.67 -1.81
C THR A 387 25.43 33.74 -0.86
N ASN A 388 26.06 33.29 0.21
CA ASN A 388 26.55 34.07 1.36
C ASN A 388 27.82 34.90 1.08
N LEU A 389 27.88 35.62 -0.05
CA LEU A 389 28.96 36.59 -0.32
C LEU A 389 28.49 38.01 0.04
N PRO A 390 29.20 38.72 0.95
CA PRO A 390 28.66 39.84 1.72
C PRO A 390 28.54 41.19 0.98
N LEU A 391 28.47 41.26 -0.36
CA LEU A 391 28.62 42.58 -1.02
C LEU A 391 27.87 42.90 -2.32
N LEU A 392 26.91 42.12 -2.80
CA LEU A 392 26.06 42.57 -3.90
C LEU A 392 24.58 42.28 -3.68
N THR A 393 23.80 43.37 -3.62
CA THR A 393 22.39 43.38 -4.02
C THR A 393 22.32 42.77 -5.43
N LEU A 394 21.91 41.51 -5.53
CA LEU A 394 21.65 40.90 -6.83
C LEU A 394 20.40 41.58 -7.37
N ALA A 395 20.56 42.46 -8.34
CA ALA A 395 19.43 42.98 -9.09
C ALA A 395 18.86 41.81 -9.89
N PHE A 396 17.72 41.27 -9.46
CA PHE A 396 16.95 40.36 -10.30
C PHE A 396 16.56 41.08 -11.58
N ASN A 397 16.75 40.43 -12.73
CA ASN A 397 16.17 40.91 -13.96
C ASN A 397 14.64 40.81 -13.82
N SER A 398 13.96 41.96 -13.82
CA SER A 398 12.49 42.04 -13.69
C SER A 398 11.75 41.19 -14.72
N THR A 399 12.35 41.01 -15.90
CA THR A 399 11.79 40.18 -16.98
C THR A 399 11.85 38.68 -16.64
N SER A 400 12.94 38.20 -16.04
CA SER A 400 13.08 36.80 -15.60
C SER A 400 12.13 36.50 -14.44
N ALA A 401 12.07 37.39 -13.44
CA ALA A 401 11.17 37.25 -12.29
C ALA A 401 9.68 37.29 -12.69
N SER A 402 9.29 38.15 -13.64
CA SER A 402 7.92 38.20 -14.18
C SER A 402 7.54 36.93 -14.95
N THR A 403 8.47 36.37 -15.73
CA THR A 403 8.25 35.11 -16.45
C THR A 403 8.11 33.94 -15.48
N MET A 404 8.96 33.88 -14.44
CA MET A 404 8.88 32.90 -13.37
C MET A 404 7.56 32.95 -12.60
N SER A 405 7.12 34.16 -12.20
CA SER A 405 5.84 34.35 -11.52
C SER A 405 4.66 33.91 -12.40
N SER A 406 4.75 34.10 -13.72
CA SER A 406 3.73 33.65 -14.68
C SER A 406 3.69 32.11 -14.79
N LEU A 407 4.84 31.44 -14.79
CA LEU A 407 4.92 29.97 -14.81
C LEU A 407 4.38 29.34 -13.52
N VAL A 408 4.71 29.91 -12.37
CA VAL A 408 4.17 29.49 -11.06
C VAL A 408 2.65 29.69 -11.01
N ALA A 409 2.13 30.79 -11.56
CA ALA A 409 0.69 31.02 -11.68
C ALA A 409 -0.02 30.01 -12.60
N VAL A 410 0.64 29.57 -13.68
CA VAL A 410 0.13 28.48 -14.52
C VAL A 410 0.07 27.18 -13.72
N THR A 411 1.12 26.81 -12.99
CA THR A 411 1.14 25.64 -12.10
C THR A 411 0.01 25.69 -11.06
N LEU A 412 -0.21 26.85 -10.45
CA LEU A 412 -1.30 27.12 -9.52
C LEU A 412 -2.67 26.85 -10.14
N ALA A 413 -2.95 27.49 -11.28
CA ALA A 413 -4.24 27.39 -11.98
C ALA A 413 -4.52 25.95 -12.45
N SER A 414 -3.49 25.28 -12.96
CA SER A 414 -3.57 23.91 -13.48
C SER A 414 -3.97 22.87 -12.45
N ILE A 415 -3.60 23.05 -11.18
CA ILE A 415 -3.88 22.09 -10.09
C ILE A 415 -5.12 22.50 -9.29
N ILE A 416 -5.29 23.80 -9.00
CA ILE A 416 -6.34 24.27 -8.10
C ILE A 416 -7.70 24.36 -8.79
N ILE A 417 -7.76 24.74 -10.08
CA ILE A 417 -9.06 24.86 -10.78
C ILE A 417 -9.79 23.51 -10.84
N PRO A 418 -9.15 22.38 -11.21
CA PRO A 418 -9.79 21.08 -11.15
C PRO A 418 -10.20 20.66 -9.73
N ALA A 419 -9.36 20.92 -8.72
CA ALA A 419 -9.63 20.56 -7.33
C ALA A 419 -10.80 21.37 -6.71
N THR A 420 -10.92 22.64 -7.05
CA THR A 420 -12.00 23.54 -6.56
C THR A 420 -13.33 23.26 -7.25
N LEU A 421 -13.33 23.06 -8.59
CA LEU A 421 -14.51 22.65 -9.33
C LEU A 421 -15.09 21.34 -8.79
N TYR A 422 -14.21 20.38 -8.49
CA TYR A 422 -14.56 19.13 -7.81
C TYR A 422 -15.29 19.40 -6.48
N ALA A 423 -14.73 20.25 -5.62
CA ALA A 423 -15.24 20.45 -4.26
C ALA A 423 -16.66 21.03 -4.26
N ILE A 424 -16.95 21.90 -5.24
CA ILE A 424 -18.26 22.51 -5.44
C ILE A 424 -19.29 21.50 -5.98
N LEU A 425 -18.87 20.65 -6.92
CA LEU A 425 -19.76 19.64 -7.52
C LEU A 425 -20.12 18.52 -6.54
N HIS A 426 -19.18 18.09 -5.69
CA HIS A 426 -19.44 17.08 -4.66
C HIS A 426 -20.50 17.52 -3.65
N ALA A 427 -20.56 18.81 -3.32
CA ALA A 427 -21.60 19.35 -2.45
C ALA A 427 -23.02 19.28 -3.05
N SER A 428 -23.15 18.95 -4.34
CA SER A 428 -24.40 19.08 -5.10
C SER A 428 -25.03 17.75 -5.54
N SER A 429 -24.36 16.58 -5.45
CA SER A 429 -24.91 15.31 -6.00
C SER A 429 -24.36 14.02 -5.33
N PRO A 430 -25.20 13.00 -5.03
CA PRO A 430 -24.78 11.77 -4.34
C PRO A 430 -24.01 10.75 -5.20
N ASP A 431 -24.04 10.84 -6.53
CA ASP A 431 -23.38 9.89 -7.44
C ASP A 431 -21.93 10.32 -7.77
N THR A 432 -21.15 10.67 -6.75
CA THR A 432 -19.99 11.55 -6.98
C THR A 432 -18.76 10.84 -7.56
N GLY A 433 -18.48 9.58 -7.20
CA GLY A 433 -17.19 8.93 -7.48
C GLY A 433 -16.84 8.77 -8.96
N THR A 434 -17.83 8.43 -9.80
CA THR A 434 -17.66 8.25 -11.25
C THR A 434 -17.47 9.57 -11.98
N HIS A 435 -18.21 10.61 -11.60
CA HIS A 435 -18.07 11.96 -12.16
C HIS A 435 -16.72 12.59 -11.81
N ILE A 436 -16.22 12.35 -10.60
CA ILE A 436 -14.90 12.77 -10.12
C ILE A 436 -13.78 12.23 -11.01
N LEU A 437 -13.85 10.92 -11.29
CA LEU A 437 -12.81 10.23 -12.05
C LEU A 437 -12.85 10.66 -13.52
N PHE A 438 -14.04 10.84 -14.09
CA PHE A 438 -14.21 11.37 -15.43
C PHE A 438 -13.63 12.77 -15.58
N LEU A 439 -13.97 13.69 -14.67
CA LEU A 439 -13.47 15.06 -14.68
C LEU A 439 -11.93 15.10 -14.50
N SER A 440 -11.40 14.30 -13.59
CA SER A 440 -9.95 14.20 -13.34
C SER A 440 -9.20 13.71 -14.59
N ARG A 441 -9.74 12.72 -15.31
CA ARG A 441 -9.15 12.23 -16.57
C ARG A 441 -9.19 13.29 -17.67
N GLY A 442 -10.32 14.01 -17.81
CA GLY A 442 -10.45 15.11 -18.77
C GLY A 442 -9.46 16.24 -18.49
N ALA A 443 -9.34 16.65 -17.22
CA ALA A 443 -8.36 17.65 -16.78
C ALA A 443 -6.92 17.17 -17.03
N ALA A 444 -6.61 15.90 -16.74
CA ALA A 444 -5.28 15.34 -16.98
C ALA A 444 -4.86 15.41 -18.47
N ILE A 445 -5.76 15.06 -19.39
CA ILE A 445 -5.51 15.17 -20.84
C ILE A 445 -5.21 16.63 -21.22
N LEU A 446 -6.02 17.57 -20.72
CA LEU A 446 -5.82 18.99 -21.00
C LEU A 446 -4.46 19.48 -20.46
N LEU A 447 -4.08 19.08 -19.25
CA LEU A 447 -2.80 19.46 -18.65
C LEU A 447 -1.60 18.92 -19.44
N LEU A 448 -1.68 17.68 -19.96
CA LEU A 448 -0.64 17.13 -20.83
C LEU A 448 -0.55 17.89 -22.17
N ILE A 449 -1.66 18.33 -22.73
CA ILE A 449 -1.66 19.18 -23.94
C ILE A 449 -0.97 20.52 -23.63
N VAL A 450 -1.30 21.14 -22.49
CA VAL A 450 -0.64 22.38 -22.03
C VAL A 450 0.85 22.15 -21.83
N TYR A 451 1.27 21.00 -21.29
CA TYR A 451 2.68 20.65 -21.16
C TYR A 451 3.39 20.53 -22.52
N MET A 452 2.77 19.89 -23.51
CA MET A 452 3.33 19.79 -24.86
C MET A 452 3.49 21.17 -25.52
N VAL A 453 2.52 22.06 -25.31
CA VAL A 453 2.61 23.46 -25.76
C VAL A 453 3.74 24.19 -25.03
N TYR A 454 3.85 24.02 -23.71
CA TYR A 454 4.95 24.57 -22.91
C TYR A 454 6.32 24.09 -23.40
N LEU A 455 6.49 22.79 -23.65
CA LEU A 455 7.71 22.21 -24.21
C LEU A 455 8.02 22.79 -25.59
N TYR A 456 7.02 22.93 -26.46
CA TYR A 456 7.19 23.54 -27.78
C TYR A 456 7.71 24.99 -27.69
N PHE A 457 7.15 25.80 -26.79
CA PHE A 457 7.60 27.18 -26.59
C PHE A 457 9.02 27.24 -25.99
N GLN A 458 9.31 26.39 -25.01
CA GLN A 458 10.66 26.25 -24.43
C GLN A 458 11.70 25.89 -25.50
N LEU A 459 11.36 24.96 -26.39
CA LEU A 459 12.22 24.53 -27.49
C LEU A 459 12.48 25.63 -28.51
N LYS A 460 11.41 26.28 -28.98
CA LYS A 460 11.46 27.20 -30.12
C LYS A 460 11.97 28.59 -29.74
N PHE A 461 11.63 29.07 -28.54
CA PHE A 461 11.95 30.43 -28.08
C PHE A 461 12.96 30.45 -26.93
N GLY A 462 13.18 29.32 -26.24
CA GLY A 462 14.10 29.21 -25.11
C GLY A 462 15.56 28.88 -25.48
N ALA A 463 15.89 28.67 -26.76
CA ALA A 463 17.25 28.33 -27.20
C ALA A 463 18.31 29.36 -26.75
N ASN A 464 17.99 30.66 -26.84
CA ASN A 464 18.90 31.72 -26.36
C ASN A 464 19.02 31.78 -24.83
N PHE A 465 18.07 31.21 -24.08
CA PHE A 465 18.08 31.23 -22.60
C PHE A 465 18.82 30.02 -22.02
N LEU A 466 18.62 28.84 -22.61
CA LEU A 466 19.31 27.60 -22.26
C LEU A 466 20.82 27.64 -22.57
N ASP A 467 21.24 28.38 -23.60
CA ASP A 467 22.66 28.54 -23.94
C ASP A 467 23.36 29.54 -22.98
N ILE A 468 22.61 30.49 -22.39
CA ILE A 468 23.08 31.34 -21.28
C ILE A 468 23.20 30.53 -19.97
N GLU A 469 22.30 29.56 -19.76
CA GLU A 469 22.42 28.57 -18.67
C GLU A 469 23.68 27.71 -18.79
N ARG A 470 24.07 27.32 -20.02
CA ARG A 470 25.31 26.58 -20.29
C ARG A 470 26.59 27.44 -20.17
N GLY A 471 26.56 28.75 -20.41
CA GLY A 471 27.67 29.70 -20.16
C GLY A 471 29.00 29.45 -20.93
N PRO A 472 29.75 30.50 -21.35
CA PRO A 472 31.05 30.34 -22.01
C PRO A 472 32.20 29.91 -21.07
N ASP A 473 32.01 30.02 -19.75
CA ASP A 473 32.95 29.61 -18.69
C ASP A 473 32.40 28.41 -17.87
N SER A 474 31.62 27.52 -18.48
CA SER A 474 31.24 26.24 -17.87
C SER A 474 32.38 25.23 -17.88
N SER A 475 33.55 25.64 -17.39
CA SER A 475 34.40 24.68 -16.71
C SER A 475 33.65 24.25 -15.45
N GLU A 476 32.83 23.20 -15.59
CA GLU A 476 32.34 22.44 -14.44
C GLU A 476 33.52 22.23 -13.47
N PRO A 477 33.32 22.39 -12.14
CA PRO A 477 34.38 22.10 -11.19
C PRO A 477 34.93 20.69 -11.45
N GLU A 478 36.25 20.56 -11.40
CA GLU A 478 37.06 19.43 -11.89
C GLU A 478 36.69 18.04 -11.32
N GLU A 479 35.68 17.91 -10.44
CA GLU A 479 35.15 16.64 -9.94
C GLU A 479 34.32 15.85 -10.97
N ASN A 480 33.81 16.49 -12.03
CA ASN A 480 33.12 15.75 -13.10
C ASN A 480 34.05 15.13 -14.15
N ARG A 481 35.38 15.34 -14.10
CA ARG A 481 36.34 14.69 -15.03
C ARG A 481 36.46 13.16 -14.88
N SER A 482 35.63 12.50 -14.08
CA SER A 482 35.35 11.06 -14.18
C SER A 482 34.35 10.70 -15.30
N HIS A 483 34.28 11.49 -16.37
CA HIS A 483 33.49 11.24 -17.58
C HIS A 483 33.97 10.03 -18.42
N GLY A 484 35.12 9.42 -18.12
CA GLY A 484 35.76 8.43 -18.99
C GLY A 484 34.95 7.16 -19.32
N PHE A 485 34.05 6.69 -18.45
CA PHE A 485 33.39 5.38 -18.68
C PHE A 485 32.02 5.45 -19.37
N LEU A 486 31.21 6.47 -19.07
CA LEU A 486 29.86 6.61 -19.65
C LEU A 486 29.83 7.42 -20.95
N ASP A 487 30.88 8.18 -21.25
CA ASP A 487 30.92 9.03 -22.45
C ASP A 487 31.30 8.30 -23.75
N GLU A 488 31.90 7.10 -23.65
CA GLU A 488 32.43 6.38 -24.81
C GLU A 488 31.33 5.75 -25.69
N ASN A 489 30.17 5.38 -25.14
CA ASN A 489 29.10 4.74 -25.92
C ASN A 489 27.69 5.01 -25.33
N PRO A 490 26.67 5.41 -26.13
CA PRO A 490 25.29 5.59 -25.66
C PRO A 490 24.70 4.33 -25.00
N ILE A 491 25.19 3.14 -25.37
CA ILE A 491 24.77 1.87 -24.76
C ILE A 491 25.18 1.80 -23.29
N HIS A 492 26.36 2.31 -22.91
CA HIS A 492 26.79 2.30 -21.50
C HIS A 492 25.93 3.23 -20.65
N ALA A 493 25.58 4.42 -21.16
CA ALA A 493 24.66 5.33 -20.48
C ALA A 493 23.26 4.72 -20.30
N PHE A 494 22.75 4.03 -21.32
CA PHE A 494 21.47 3.32 -21.25
C PHE A 494 21.49 2.16 -20.25
N LEU A 495 22.54 1.32 -20.28
CA LEU A 495 22.69 0.20 -19.34
C LEU A 495 22.86 0.69 -17.90
N ALA A 496 23.62 1.77 -17.70
CA ALA A 496 23.77 2.41 -16.39
C ALA A 496 22.41 2.92 -15.88
N LEU A 497 21.65 3.64 -16.72
CA LEU A 497 20.31 4.11 -16.36
C LEU A 497 19.37 2.94 -16.01
N LEU A 498 19.39 1.87 -16.81
CA LEU A 498 18.58 0.67 -16.56
C LEU A 498 18.95 0.03 -15.22
N SER A 499 20.24 -0.12 -14.93
CA SER A 499 20.72 -0.72 -13.67
C SER A 499 20.33 0.12 -12.44
N VAL A 500 20.50 1.44 -12.50
CA VAL A 500 20.11 2.34 -11.40
C VAL A 500 18.60 2.34 -11.21
N THR A 501 17.83 2.34 -12.30
CA THR A 501 16.37 2.29 -12.25
C THR A 501 15.89 0.97 -11.62
N LEU A 502 16.51 -0.16 -11.98
CA LEU A 502 16.17 -1.47 -11.41
C LEU A 502 16.42 -1.48 -9.89
N VAL A 503 17.63 -1.10 -9.46
CA VAL A 503 17.98 -1.07 -8.03
C VAL A 503 17.08 -0.11 -7.26
N MET A 504 16.81 1.07 -7.80
CA MET A 504 15.91 2.05 -7.18
C MET A 504 14.48 1.52 -7.10
N THR A 505 13.99 0.85 -8.14
CA THR A 505 12.64 0.25 -8.16
C THR A 505 12.52 -0.82 -7.08
N THR A 506 13.51 -1.70 -6.95
CA THR A 506 13.56 -2.71 -5.88
C THR A 506 13.45 -2.06 -4.49
N ASN A 507 14.30 -1.06 -4.18
CA ASN A 507 14.24 -0.35 -2.89
C ASN A 507 12.91 0.37 -2.70
N ALA A 508 12.35 0.97 -3.75
CA ALA A 508 11.09 1.69 -3.68
C ALA A 508 9.88 0.76 -3.48
N ILE A 509 9.91 -0.49 -3.96
CA ILE A 509 8.87 -1.50 -3.66
C ILE A 509 8.81 -1.76 -2.15
N TYR A 510 9.94 -2.09 -1.52
CA TYR A 510 9.97 -2.35 -0.07
C TYR A 510 9.69 -1.11 0.76
N PHE A 511 10.19 0.04 0.32
CA PHE A 511 9.85 1.31 0.95
C PHE A 511 8.34 1.53 0.97
N VAL A 512 7.65 1.39 -0.18
CA VAL A 512 6.19 1.57 -0.28
C VAL A 512 5.43 0.52 0.54
N GLU A 513 5.81 -0.75 0.47
CA GLU A 513 5.18 -1.83 1.26
C GLU A 513 5.30 -1.60 2.77
N SER A 514 6.39 -0.97 3.22
CA SER A 514 6.61 -0.66 4.64
C SER A 514 5.84 0.58 5.15
N ILE A 515 5.17 1.35 4.28
CA ILE A 515 4.47 2.58 4.69
C ILE A 515 3.33 2.28 5.67
N GLU A 516 2.47 1.32 5.38
CA GLU A 516 1.28 1.04 6.21
C GLU A 516 1.65 0.50 7.61
N PRO A 517 2.59 -0.49 7.72
CA PRO A 517 3.06 -0.95 9.02
C PRO A 517 3.76 0.15 9.83
N VAL A 518 4.53 1.04 9.17
CA VAL A 518 5.20 2.16 9.86
C VAL A 518 4.20 3.20 10.33
N ALA A 519 3.23 3.57 9.49
CA ALA A 519 2.18 4.51 9.89
C ALA A 519 1.44 4.03 11.14
N SER A 520 1.13 2.72 11.18
CA SER A 520 0.41 2.09 12.29
C SER A 520 1.26 1.98 13.57
N SER A 521 2.53 1.57 13.44
CA SER A 521 3.43 1.32 14.60
C SER A 521 4.05 2.59 15.19
N SER A 522 4.32 3.60 14.37
CA SER A 522 4.99 4.83 14.79
C SER A 522 4.05 6.02 15.00
N HIS A 523 2.74 5.82 14.83
CA HIS A 523 1.71 6.88 14.90
C HIS A 523 2.02 8.08 13.99
N ILE A 524 2.62 7.83 12.82
CA ILE A 524 2.92 8.85 11.81
C ILE A 524 1.86 8.79 10.72
N SER A 525 1.32 9.94 10.33
CA SER A 525 0.31 10.01 9.28
C SER A 525 0.88 9.59 7.91
N ARG A 526 0.10 8.82 7.13
CA ARG A 526 0.40 8.47 5.73
C ARG A 526 0.55 9.73 4.88
N LEU A 527 -0.20 10.77 5.23
CA LEU A 527 -0.10 12.09 4.62
C LEU A 527 1.24 12.77 4.91
N PHE A 528 1.82 12.65 6.12
CA PHE A 528 3.16 13.16 6.40
C PHE A 528 4.23 12.43 5.59
N ILE A 529 4.14 11.10 5.50
CA ILE A 529 5.07 10.29 4.70
C ILE A 529 5.00 10.72 3.23
N GLY A 530 3.79 10.81 2.68
CA GLY A 530 3.56 11.23 1.30
C GLY A 530 3.94 12.69 1.03
N PHE A 531 3.50 13.63 1.86
CA PHE A 531 3.61 15.08 1.59
C PHE A 531 4.96 15.68 1.97
N ILE A 532 5.69 15.08 2.92
CA ILE A 532 6.97 15.60 3.42
C ILE A 532 8.13 14.65 3.07
N LEU A 533 8.07 13.38 3.48
CA LEU A 533 9.22 12.48 3.39
C LEU A 533 9.57 12.07 1.95
N ILE A 534 8.59 11.60 1.16
CA ILE A 534 8.85 11.15 -0.22
C ILE A 534 9.36 12.29 -1.11
N PRO A 535 8.78 13.51 -1.07
CA PRO A 535 9.30 14.68 -1.77
C PRO A 535 10.77 14.99 -1.52
N MET A 536 11.28 14.78 -0.30
CA MET A 536 12.70 14.99 0.02
C MET A 536 13.63 14.06 -0.75
N VAL A 537 13.17 12.86 -1.13
CA VAL A 537 13.95 11.94 -1.98
C VAL A 537 14.14 12.54 -3.38
N GLY A 538 13.06 13.09 -3.96
CA GLY A 538 13.11 13.80 -5.24
C GLY A 538 14.05 15.00 -5.21
N MET A 539 14.08 15.69 -4.07
CA MET A 539 14.99 16.80 -3.83
C MET A 539 16.46 16.40 -3.70
N ALA A 540 16.82 15.16 -3.43
CA ALA A 540 18.24 14.80 -3.23
C ALA A 540 19.08 14.90 -4.51
N ALA A 541 18.44 14.79 -5.68
CA ALA A 541 19.13 14.62 -6.96
C ALA A 541 19.62 15.94 -7.60
N ASP A 542 18.84 17.00 -7.49
CA ASP A 542 18.97 18.20 -8.34
C ASP A 542 19.60 19.46 -7.71
N PRO A 543 19.52 19.72 -6.39
CA PRO A 543 20.04 20.94 -5.78
C PRO A 543 21.54 21.14 -6.00
N ALA A 544 22.34 20.09 -6.13
CA ALA A 544 23.79 20.23 -6.34
C ALA A 544 24.14 21.04 -7.60
N HIS A 545 23.37 20.89 -8.69
CA HIS A 545 23.60 21.66 -9.91
C HIS A 545 23.13 23.12 -9.75
N ALA A 546 21.95 23.31 -9.17
CA ALA A 546 21.41 24.64 -8.89
C ALA A 546 22.29 25.41 -7.87
N PHE A 547 22.86 24.73 -6.87
CA PHE A 547 23.82 25.28 -5.92
C PHE A 547 25.12 25.68 -6.59
N ASN A 548 25.66 24.83 -7.46
CA ASN A 548 26.87 25.19 -8.18
C ASN A 548 26.65 26.47 -9.02
N ILE A 549 25.51 26.58 -9.71
CA ILE A 549 25.17 27.77 -10.49
C ILE A 549 24.96 29.00 -9.58
N ALA A 550 24.28 28.83 -8.45
CA ALA A 550 24.07 29.90 -7.48
C ALA A 550 25.38 30.37 -6.83
N TYR A 551 26.32 29.47 -6.57
CA TYR A 551 27.67 29.78 -6.09
C TYR A 551 28.42 30.70 -7.05
N HIS A 552 28.20 30.56 -8.35
CA HIS A 552 28.74 31.45 -9.39
C HIS A 552 27.91 32.74 -9.58
N ASN A 553 27.16 33.16 -8.56
CA ASN A 553 26.31 34.36 -8.53
C ASN A 553 25.22 34.44 -9.61
N ARG A 554 24.78 33.29 -10.15
CA ARG A 554 23.68 33.19 -11.13
C ARG A 554 22.41 32.61 -10.49
N ILE A 555 21.93 33.29 -9.45
CA ILE A 555 20.76 32.83 -8.64
C ILE A 555 19.48 32.76 -9.49
N ASP A 556 19.35 33.66 -10.47
CA ASP A 556 18.24 33.67 -11.43
C ASP A 556 18.14 32.35 -12.20
N LEU A 557 19.27 31.82 -12.66
CA LEU A 557 19.32 30.52 -13.34
C LEU A 557 19.02 29.35 -12.39
N ALA A 558 19.53 29.42 -11.16
CA ALA A 558 19.29 28.38 -10.16
C ALA A 558 17.80 28.29 -9.76
N ILE A 559 17.12 29.44 -9.63
CA ILE A 559 15.67 29.49 -9.37
C ILE A 559 14.87 28.96 -10.58
N ASN A 560 15.30 29.25 -11.81
CA ASN A 560 14.66 28.68 -13.00
C ASN A 560 14.69 27.16 -13.02
N ILE A 561 15.79 26.55 -12.59
CA ILE A 561 15.90 25.08 -12.48
C ILE A 561 14.84 24.53 -11.52
N ALA A 562 14.67 25.15 -10.35
CA ALA A 562 13.67 24.74 -9.35
C ALA A 562 12.21 24.89 -9.83
N ILE A 563 11.91 26.02 -10.48
CA ILE A 563 10.56 26.29 -11.03
C ILE A 563 10.25 25.34 -12.19
N ARG A 564 11.22 25.07 -13.07
CA ARG A 564 11.04 24.16 -14.21
C ARG A 564 10.65 22.75 -13.75
N ARG A 565 11.27 22.24 -12.68
CA ARG A 565 10.91 20.95 -12.08
C ARG A 565 9.50 20.96 -11.49
N SER A 566 9.11 22.06 -10.85
CA SER A 566 7.76 22.25 -10.31
C SER A 566 6.69 22.25 -11.40
N VAL A 567 6.95 22.95 -12.50
CA VAL A 567 6.09 22.96 -13.70
C VAL A 567 6.00 21.56 -14.32
N GLN A 568 7.13 20.84 -14.42
CA GLN A 568 7.17 19.47 -14.92
C GLN A 568 6.34 18.52 -14.05
N ILE A 569 6.44 18.60 -12.72
CA ILE A 569 5.64 17.75 -11.83
C ILE A 569 4.14 18.08 -11.99
N ALA A 570 3.79 19.36 -12.08
CA ALA A 570 2.41 19.81 -12.20
C ALA A 570 1.74 19.48 -13.55
N LEU A 571 2.43 19.76 -14.66
CA LEU A 571 1.86 19.67 -16.00
C LEU A 571 2.13 18.33 -16.70
N PHE A 572 3.14 17.58 -16.25
CA PHE A 572 3.48 16.28 -16.82
C PHE A 572 3.24 15.13 -15.84
N VAL A 573 3.99 15.08 -14.72
CA VAL A 573 3.99 13.91 -13.83
C VAL A 573 2.62 13.67 -13.22
N THR A 574 2.00 14.71 -12.67
CA THR A 574 0.68 14.63 -12.01
C THR A 574 -0.42 14.14 -12.94
N PRO A 575 -0.66 14.75 -14.12
CA PRO A 575 -1.67 14.22 -15.04
C PRO A 575 -1.27 12.89 -15.68
N PHE A 576 0.03 12.62 -15.87
CA PHE A 576 0.50 11.31 -16.33
C PHE A 576 0.14 10.20 -15.34
N MET A 577 0.25 10.42 -14.02
CA MET A 577 -0.20 9.46 -13.01
C MET A 577 -1.71 9.16 -13.08
N VAL A 578 -2.54 10.15 -13.43
CA VAL A 578 -3.99 9.93 -13.61
C VAL A 578 -4.26 9.04 -14.83
N ILE A 579 -3.57 9.28 -15.94
CA ILE A 579 -3.69 8.45 -17.15
C ILE A 579 -3.13 7.04 -16.91
N LEU A 580 -2.00 6.93 -16.21
CA LEU A 580 -1.43 5.63 -15.85
C LEU A 580 -2.36 4.85 -14.91
N GLY A 581 -2.97 5.51 -13.92
CA GLY A 581 -3.98 4.92 -13.06
C GLY A 581 -5.18 4.44 -13.87
N TRP A 582 -5.63 5.20 -14.87
CA TRP A 582 -6.66 4.75 -15.80
C TRP A 582 -6.24 3.49 -16.58
N ALA A 583 -5.02 3.42 -17.09
CA ALA A 583 -4.49 2.24 -17.78
C ALA A 583 -4.37 1.02 -16.84
N MET A 584 -4.07 1.23 -15.56
CA MET A 584 -3.93 0.19 -14.54
C MET A 584 -5.25 -0.16 -13.82
N ASN A 585 -6.37 0.40 -14.26
CA ASN A 585 -7.67 0.27 -13.60
C ASN A 585 -7.69 0.70 -12.11
N LYS A 586 -6.85 1.66 -11.74
CA LYS A 586 -6.81 2.30 -10.41
C LYS A 586 -7.47 3.69 -10.50
N ALA A 587 -8.28 4.04 -9.50
CA ALA A 587 -9.05 5.29 -9.48
C ALA A 587 -8.20 6.52 -9.06
N MET A 588 -7.07 6.76 -9.73
CA MET A 588 -6.24 7.95 -9.50
C MET A 588 -6.96 9.22 -9.97
N THR A 589 -7.02 10.23 -9.11
CA THR A 589 -7.74 11.49 -9.36
C THR A 589 -6.86 12.70 -9.08
N LEU A 590 -7.25 13.87 -9.59
CA LEU A 590 -6.67 15.18 -9.21
C LEU A 590 -7.35 15.77 -7.97
N HIS A 591 -7.95 14.91 -7.14
CA HIS A 591 -8.61 15.34 -5.92
C HIS A 591 -7.59 15.36 -4.78
N PHE A 592 -7.27 16.58 -4.33
CA PHE A 592 -6.45 16.82 -3.16
C PHE A 592 -7.34 17.24 -1.99
N GLN A 593 -6.93 16.96 -0.75
CA GLN A 593 -7.72 17.40 0.41
C GLN A 593 -7.74 18.92 0.48
N GLY A 594 -8.79 19.45 1.12
CA GLY A 594 -8.96 20.90 1.28
C GLY A 594 -7.75 21.54 1.98
N PHE A 595 -7.25 20.90 3.03
CA PHE A 595 -6.08 21.36 3.76
C PHE A 595 -4.82 21.42 2.88
N GLU A 596 -4.51 20.35 2.14
CA GLU A 596 -3.38 20.29 1.19
C GLU A 596 -3.45 21.41 0.15
N THR A 597 -4.65 21.63 -0.41
CA THR A 597 -4.88 22.64 -1.44
C THR A 597 -4.64 24.05 -0.90
N VAL A 598 -5.08 24.33 0.33
CA VAL A 598 -4.87 25.63 1.00
C VAL A 598 -3.39 25.85 1.28
N VAL A 599 -2.70 24.87 1.87
CA VAL A 599 -1.26 24.97 2.16
C VAL A 599 -0.46 25.18 0.88
N PHE A 600 -0.79 24.44 -0.18
CA PHE A 600 -0.18 24.58 -1.49
C PHE A 600 -0.40 25.97 -2.09
N PHE A 601 -1.63 26.48 -2.04
CA PHE A 601 -1.97 27.83 -2.49
C PHE A 601 -1.18 28.91 -1.75
N LEU A 602 -1.15 28.86 -0.42
CA LEU A 602 -0.43 29.82 0.41
C LEU A 602 1.08 29.81 0.12
N SER A 603 1.66 28.61 -0.02
CA SER A 603 3.09 28.44 -0.35
C SER A 603 3.45 29.03 -1.71
N LEU A 604 2.56 28.88 -2.70
CA LEU A 604 2.75 29.45 -4.04
C LEU A 604 2.61 30.97 -4.05
N CYS A 605 1.68 31.53 -3.27
CA CYS A 605 1.56 32.98 -3.07
C CYS A 605 2.81 33.54 -2.41
N GLU A 606 3.31 32.87 -1.37
CA GLU A 606 4.54 33.26 -0.67
C GLU A 606 5.71 33.35 -1.66
N VAL A 607 5.98 32.29 -2.42
CA VAL A 607 7.11 32.31 -3.37
C VAL A 607 6.89 33.30 -4.51
N SER A 608 5.67 33.45 -5.01
CA SER A 608 5.38 34.46 -6.04
C SER A 608 5.71 35.87 -5.55
N TYR A 609 5.40 36.17 -4.28
CA TYR A 609 5.75 37.44 -3.66
C TYR A 609 7.27 37.59 -3.49
N LEU A 610 7.95 36.56 -3.01
CA LEU A 610 9.41 36.57 -2.80
C LEU A 610 10.19 36.75 -4.12
N VAL A 611 9.75 36.10 -5.19
CA VAL A 611 10.34 36.24 -6.53
C VAL A 611 10.12 37.65 -7.09
N GLN A 612 8.99 38.29 -6.78
CA GLN A 612 8.69 39.66 -7.20
C GLN A 612 9.44 40.74 -6.40
N ASP A 613 9.62 40.56 -5.09
CA ASP A 613 10.27 41.55 -4.23
C ASP A 613 11.77 41.70 -4.55
N GLY A 614 12.46 40.59 -4.82
CA GLY A 614 13.82 40.56 -5.38
C GLY A 614 14.92 41.26 -4.54
N LYS A 615 14.63 41.67 -3.30
CA LYS A 615 15.53 42.56 -2.52
C LYS A 615 16.06 41.97 -1.22
N SER A 616 15.35 41.05 -0.55
CA SER A 616 15.72 40.55 0.78
C SER A 616 15.99 39.04 0.84
N LYS A 617 17.26 38.63 0.71
CA LYS A 617 17.66 37.20 0.61
C LYS A 617 17.53 36.43 1.94
N HIS A 618 18.06 37.00 3.04
CA HIS A 618 18.14 36.29 4.32
C HIS A 618 16.78 36.17 5.01
N LEU A 619 15.96 37.22 4.98
CA LEU A 619 14.61 37.19 5.53
C LEU A 619 13.71 36.25 4.72
N ALA A 620 13.78 36.32 3.38
CA ALA A 620 13.05 35.40 2.51
C ALA A 620 13.38 33.93 2.80
N SER A 621 14.68 33.60 2.91
CA SER A 621 15.12 32.24 3.24
C SER A 621 14.60 31.78 4.60
N ALA A 622 14.72 32.62 5.65
CA ALA A 622 14.23 32.29 6.98
C ALA A 622 12.70 32.09 7.02
N ILE A 623 11.94 32.90 6.28
CA ILE A 623 10.48 32.75 6.16
C ILE A 623 10.14 31.42 5.47
N CYS A 624 10.78 31.08 4.35
CA CYS A 624 10.51 29.81 3.66
C CYS A 624 10.80 28.57 4.52
N ILE A 625 11.85 28.60 5.34
CA ILE A 625 12.14 27.52 6.31
C ILE A 625 11.03 27.45 7.35
N GLY A 626 10.70 28.59 7.95
CA GLY A 626 9.68 28.69 8.98
C GLY A 626 8.36 28.13 8.46
N THR A 627 7.93 28.56 7.28
CA THR A 627 6.73 28.06 6.61
C THR A 627 6.83 26.55 6.37
N TYR A 628 7.92 26.04 5.81
CA TYR A 628 8.05 24.60 5.55
C TYR A 628 8.04 23.74 6.82
N VAL A 629 8.69 24.18 7.89
CA VAL A 629 8.69 23.49 9.20
C VAL A 629 7.30 23.50 9.82
N ILE A 630 6.59 24.64 9.77
CA ILE A 630 5.20 24.74 10.24
C ILE A 630 4.30 23.77 9.45
N ILE A 631 4.47 23.71 8.13
CA ILE A 631 3.74 22.77 7.28
C ILE A 631 4.05 21.33 7.69
N ALA A 632 5.32 20.96 7.84
CA ALA A 632 5.73 19.62 8.23
C ALA A 632 5.16 19.19 9.59
N LEU A 633 5.22 20.07 10.60
CA LEU A 633 4.61 19.83 11.91
C LEU A 633 3.10 19.69 11.83
N THR A 634 2.44 20.47 10.98
CA THR A 634 0.99 20.38 10.81
C THR A 634 0.59 19.05 10.17
N PHE A 635 1.28 18.61 9.12
CA PHE A 635 1.03 17.30 8.49
C PHE A 635 1.38 16.11 9.40
N TYR A 636 2.35 16.27 10.30
CA TYR A 636 2.70 15.25 11.30
C TYR A 636 1.53 14.97 12.27
N VAL A 637 0.77 16.01 12.63
CA VAL A 637 -0.37 15.91 13.56
C VAL A 637 -1.71 15.70 12.82
N TYR A 638 -1.76 15.97 11.52
CA TYR A 638 -2.99 15.88 10.73
C TYR A 638 -3.51 14.43 10.68
N PRO A 639 -4.79 14.18 11.02
CA PRO A 639 -5.34 12.82 11.06
C PRO A 639 -5.42 12.21 9.66
N ASP A 640 -5.09 10.92 9.56
CA ASP A 640 -5.33 10.14 8.34
C ASP A 640 -6.82 9.79 8.24
N ASP A 641 -7.64 10.68 7.68
CA ASP A 641 -9.08 10.41 7.54
C ASP A 641 -9.35 9.14 6.72
N GLU A 642 -10.15 8.23 7.28
CA GLU A 642 -10.78 7.11 6.60
C GLU A 642 -11.68 7.58 5.43
N PRO A 643 -11.85 6.76 4.37
CA PRO A 643 -12.71 7.11 3.24
C PRO A 643 -14.18 7.12 3.66
N GLY A 644 -14.70 8.26 4.14
CA GLY A 644 -16.14 8.40 4.43
C GLY A 644 -16.57 9.57 5.29
N THR A 645 -15.67 10.25 6.02
CA THR A 645 -16.06 11.33 6.93
C THR A 645 -15.94 12.72 6.28
N ASN A 646 -17.05 13.44 6.31
CA ASN A 646 -17.25 14.75 5.70
C ASN A 646 -16.24 15.81 6.18
N ASN A 647 -15.25 16.13 5.36
CA ASN A 647 -14.37 17.30 5.53
C ASN A 647 -15.06 18.65 5.15
N GLN A 648 -16.39 18.73 5.27
CA GLN A 648 -17.17 19.94 4.98
C GLN A 648 -17.10 21.01 6.09
N GLY A 649 -16.56 20.71 7.28
CA GLY A 649 -16.51 21.65 8.40
C GLY A 649 -15.43 22.73 8.26
N PHE A 650 -14.19 22.33 7.96
CA PHE A 650 -13.03 23.22 8.06
C PHE A 650 -13.09 24.46 7.15
N LEU A 651 -13.56 24.32 5.91
CA LEU A 651 -13.68 25.46 4.99
C LEU A 651 -14.95 26.30 5.23
N LYS A 652 -16.03 25.70 5.75
CA LYS A 652 -17.25 26.44 6.11
C LYS A 652 -17.00 27.38 7.30
N ASP A 653 -16.22 26.93 8.28
CA ASP A 653 -15.96 27.70 9.50
C ASP A 653 -14.99 28.89 9.28
N ILE A 654 -14.14 28.83 8.25
CA ILE A 654 -13.17 29.90 7.94
C ILE A 654 -13.79 31.02 7.08
N PHE A 655 -14.66 30.68 6.12
CA PHE A 655 -15.13 31.63 5.10
C PHE A 655 -16.58 32.11 5.28
N ILE A 656 -17.35 31.54 6.21
CA ILE A 656 -18.70 32.03 6.52
C ILE A 656 -18.62 32.83 7.82
N PRO A 657 -18.71 34.18 7.78
CA PRO A 657 -18.84 34.94 9.02
C PRO A 657 -20.14 34.51 9.69
N HIS A 658 -20.06 33.99 10.91
CA HIS A 658 -21.23 33.75 11.74
C HIS A 658 -21.98 35.08 11.91
N SER A 659 -23.02 35.29 11.12
CA SER A 659 -24.04 36.29 11.43
C SER A 659 -24.78 35.81 12.66
N LYS A 660 -24.58 36.52 13.78
CA LYS A 660 -25.43 36.39 14.96
C LYS A 660 -26.88 36.72 14.65
#